data_AF-A0A7K0W1N3-F1
#
_entry.id   AF-A0A7K0W1N3-F1
#
_cell.length_a   1.000
_cell.length_b   1.000
_cell.length_c   1.000
_cell.angle_alpha   90.00
_cell.angle_beta   90.00
_cell.angle_gamma   90.00
#
_symmetry.space_group_name_H-M   'P 1'
#
loop_
_entity.id
_entity.type
_entity.pdbx_description
1 polymer ?
#
loop_
_entity_poly.entity_id
_entity_poly.type
_entity_poly.pdbx_seq_one_letter_code
_entity_poly.pdbx_strand_id
1 'polypeptide(L)'
;MGTMLQAANPTLDDYQNHEGCNEILNVSRPELVRSVHDEYLHVGVDAIETNTFGANWANLAEYGIEDRIYELAFAGGRLARESADAFSTDSKPRYVLGSLGPGTKLPSLGHTTYEKLRDSYYQASKGLTDALVDGLLIETTQDLLQAKAAVNGARLAIKESGRDVVLIAQVTVETTGTMLLGSEIGAALNALEPLGIDLIGLNCATGPAEMSEHLRYLSQSARIGISVMPNAGLPVLGPNGATYPLTPSQLATALESFVREYGVSLVGGCCGTTPEHMSAVVKALDGVKPKERTPSIAAGASSIYQYVPFRQELTYMAIGERTNANGSRAFRDALIAQDWQSCVEIARDQIRDGAHMLDLSVDYVGRDGVADMQELASRFATTSTLPIVLDSTEPAVIKAGLECLGGRSVINSVNYEDGDGPNSRFAKIMPLVQEHGACVVALTIDEDGQARDCEWKLKVARRLITDLTENWGINTGDILIDCLTFPVATGQEETRRDGIETIEAIRRLKEEFPEVQTTLGVSNVSFGLNPAARIVLNSVFLHECVNAGLDSAIVHPSKITPMNRIEDRQREVALDLIYDRRQYAGEECIYDPLTLFLQLFEGVEVTSSRLTRAAELASLPLTQRLARRIIDGEKVGLEADLQTAMDEGMEPLAIINEHLLEGMKVVGELFGKGEMQLPFVLQSAEVMKTAVAYLEAFMEKTSADGRGVMVLATVRGDVHDIGKNLVDIILSNNGYRVVNIGIKQTINQIIEAATESNADAIGMSGLLVKSTVIMKENLQELTSRGLDQRWPIVLGGAALTRAYVEQDLASLFPGEVRYARDAFEGLRLMDTIMAIKRGEEGAQLPPLRERRVRAVVRDTDLSEIDTTRSDVDQEVDIPEPPFWGSRIVKGIP
;
A
#
# COMPACT_ATOMS: atom_id res chain seq x y z
N MET A 1 33.79 2.07 0.34
CA MET A 1 34.79 1.00 0.10
C MET A 1 35.26 0.92 -1.35
N GLY A 2 34.42 0.47 -2.30
CA GLY A 2 34.85 0.17 -3.68
C GLY A 2 35.58 1.30 -4.44
N THR A 3 35.09 2.54 -4.36
CA THR A 3 35.74 3.71 -4.98
C THR A 3 37.15 3.97 -4.44
N MET A 4 37.36 3.78 -3.14
CA MET A 4 38.66 3.95 -2.48
C MET A 4 39.64 2.84 -2.87
N LEU A 5 39.17 1.59 -2.96
CA LEU A 5 39.98 0.46 -3.44
C LEU A 5 40.41 0.66 -4.90
N GLN A 6 39.50 1.12 -5.76
CA GLN A 6 39.82 1.44 -7.15
C GLN A 6 40.85 2.57 -7.26
N ALA A 7 40.77 3.60 -6.41
CA ALA A 7 41.74 4.69 -6.38
C ALA A 7 43.15 4.23 -5.97
N ALA A 8 43.25 3.16 -5.17
CA ALA A 8 44.53 2.55 -4.82
C ALA A 8 45.15 1.71 -5.96
N ASN A 9 44.43 1.53 -7.08
CA ASN A 9 44.87 0.89 -8.32
C ASN A 9 45.52 -0.51 -8.14
N PRO A 10 44.83 -1.47 -7.48
CA PRO A 10 45.31 -2.85 -7.33
C PRO A 10 45.50 -3.53 -8.69
N THR A 11 46.51 -4.40 -8.78
CA THR A 11 46.86 -5.13 -10.00
C THR A 11 46.00 -6.38 -10.20
N LEU A 12 46.01 -6.96 -11.40
CA LEU A 12 45.31 -8.22 -11.69
C LEU A 12 45.78 -9.39 -10.79
N ASP A 13 47.07 -9.44 -10.48
CA ASP A 13 47.65 -10.46 -9.59
C ASP A 13 47.12 -10.29 -8.15
N ASP A 14 46.92 -9.05 -7.71
CA ASP A 14 46.31 -8.76 -6.40
C ASP A 14 44.88 -9.33 -6.32
N TYR A 15 44.14 -9.34 -7.43
CA TYR A 15 42.83 -9.99 -7.52
C TYR A 15 42.89 -11.51 -7.74
N GLN A 16 44.07 -12.13 -7.72
CA GLN A 16 44.24 -13.56 -8.04
C GLN A 16 43.66 -13.94 -9.42
N ASN A 17 43.71 -13.02 -10.39
CA ASN A 17 43.05 -13.11 -11.71
C ASN A 17 41.52 -13.00 -11.73
N HIS A 18 40.88 -12.60 -10.63
CA HIS A 18 39.44 -12.31 -10.54
C HIS A 18 39.19 -10.80 -10.56
N GLU A 19 39.62 -10.13 -11.64
CA GLU A 19 39.57 -8.67 -11.76
C GLU A 19 38.19 -8.10 -11.40
N GLY A 20 38.16 -7.14 -10.47
CA GLY A 20 36.92 -6.49 -10.02
C GLY A 20 36.21 -7.18 -8.85
N CYS A 21 36.64 -8.38 -8.43
CA CYS A 21 36.15 -9.01 -7.20
C CYS A 21 36.89 -8.44 -5.98
N ASN A 22 36.35 -7.34 -5.42
CA ASN A 22 36.96 -6.63 -4.29
C ASN A 22 37.09 -7.52 -3.04
N GLU A 23 36.24 -8.53 -2.88
CA GLU A 23 36.25 -9.43 -1.74
C GLU A 23 37.54 -10.26 -1.66
N ILE A 24 38.18 -10.55 -2.80
CA ILE A 24 39.48 -11.26 -2.84
C ILE A 24 40.56 -10.47 -2.10
N LEU A 25 40.49 -9.13 -2.15
CA LEU A 25 41.46 -8.25 -1.49
C LEU A 25 41.46 -8.42 0.04
N ASN A 26 40.39 -8.97 0.64
CA ASN A 26 40.35 -9.31 2.06
C ASN A 26 41.43 -10.35 2.44
N VAL A 27 41.82 -11.20 1.50
CA VAL A 27 42.81 -12.27 1.72
C VAL A 27 44.13 -11.93 1.04
N SER A 28 44.09 -11.43 -0.20
CA SER A 28 45.29 -11.18 -0.99
C SER A 28 46.03 -9.90 -0.61
N ARG A 29 45.29 -8.82 -0.29
CA ARG A 29 45.81 -7.48 0.04
C ARG A 29 45.15 -6.88 1.30
N PRO A 30 45.20 -7.58 2.45
CA PRO A 30 44.51 -7.17 3.67
C PRO A 30 44.95 -5.80 4.20
N GLU A 31 46.19 -5.39 3.94
CA GLU A 31 46.71 -4.08 4.34
C GLU A 31 46.04 -2.91 3.61
N LEU A 32 45.64 -3.13 2.35
CA LEU A 32 44.98 -2.12 1.53
C LEU A 32 43.50 -1.95 1.93
N VAL A 33 42.83 -3.04 2.31
CA VAL A 33 41.47 -2.97 2.85
C VAL A 33 41.47 -2.27 4.22
N ARG A 34 42.42 -2.59 5.11
CA ARG A 34 42.57 -1.92 6.41
C ARG A 34 42.82 -0.42 6.26
N SER A 35 43.69 0.00 5.34
CA SER A 35 43.98 1.42 5.18
C SER A 35 42.73 2.22 4.85
N VAL A 36 41.83 1.66 4.03
CA VAL A 36 40.53 2.31 3.74
C VAL A 36 39.67 2.42 5.00
N HIS A 37 39.56 1.35 5.80
CA HIS A 37 38.82 1.43 7.08
C HIS A 37 39.40 2.49 8.01
N ASP A 38 40.72 2.49 8.18
CA ASP A 38 41.44 3.40 9.06
C ASP A 38 41.24 4.86 8.63
N GLU A 39 41.20 5.17 7.33
CA GLU A 39 40.92 6.51 6.81
C GLU A 39 39.53 7.02 7.22
N TYR A 40 38.48 6.19 7.13
CA TYR A 40 37.15 6.58 7.59
C TYR A 40 37.08 6.69 9.13
N LEU A 41 37.71 5.78 9.86
CA LEU A 41 37.76 5.84 11.33
C LEU A 41 38.51 7.08 11.84
N HIS A 42 39.55 7.52 11.12
CA HIS A 42 40.34 8.70 11.46
C HIS A 42 39.53 10.00 11.41
N VAL A 43 38.56 10.09 10.48
CA VAL A 43 37.66 11.26 10.42
C VAL A 43 36.51 11.20 11.42
N GLY A 44 36.44 10.13 12.23
CA GLY A 44 35.58 10.05 13.40
C GLY A 44 34.23 9.39 13.19
N VAL A 45 34.05 8.60 12.12
CA VAL A 45 32.84 7.78 11.94
C VAL A 45 32.68 6.77 13.08
N ASP A 46 31.44 6.49 13.48
CA ASP A 46 31.15 5.57 14.58
C ASP A 46 31.12 4.11 14.15
N ALA A 47 30.76 3.85 12.88
CA ALA A 47 30.67 2.52 12.31
C ALA A 47 31.33 2.46 10.92
N ILE A 48 31.87 1.31 10.56
CA ILE A 48 32.40 0.99 9.22
C ILE A 48 31.77 -0.27 8.66
N GLU A 49 31.54 -0.29 7.36
CA GLU A 49 31.09 -1.48 6.62
C GLU A 49 32.28 -2.38 6.29
N THR A 50 32.08 -3.69 6.34
CA THR A 50 33.04 -4.69 5.86
C THR A 50 33.16 -4.67 4.33
N ASN A 51 34.32 -5.04 3.79
CA ASN A 51 34.50 -5.23 2.34
C ASN A 51 33.93 -6.58 1.88
N THR A 52 32.61 -6.77 2.03
CA THR A 52 31.93 -8.05 1.78
C THR A 52 30.64 -7.94 0.97
N PHE A 53 30.41 -6.79 0.33
CA PHE A 53 29.24 -6.52 -0.49
C PHE A 53 28.96 -7.63 -1.51
N GLY A 54 30.01 -8.09 -2.21
CA GLY A 54 29.95 -9.15 -3.20
C GLY A 54 30.21 -10.56 -2.68
N ALA A 55 30.34 -10.77 -1.36
CA ALA A 55 30.58 -12.08 -0.76
C ALA A 55 29.28 -12.91 -0.71
N ASN A 56 28.67 -13.12 -1.87
CA ASN A 56 27.42 -13.85 -2.06
C ASN A 56 27.52 -14.79 -3.25
N TRP A 57 26.63 -15.80 -3.30
CA TRP A 57 26.65 -16.83 -4.34
C TRP A 57 26.58 -16.27 -5.76
N ALA A 58 25.67 -15.32 -6.01
CA ALA A 58 25.42 -14.83 -7.37
C ALA A 58 26.67 -14.15 -7.95
N ASN A 59 27.35 -13.31 -7.17
CA ASN A 59 28.55 -12.61 -7.61
C ASN A 59 29.75 -13.55 -7.72
N LEU A 60 30.01 -14.36 -6.69
CA LEU A 60 31.18 -15.25 -6.70
C LEU A 60 31.08 -16.37 -7.74
N ALA A 61 29.87 -16.78 -8.12
CA ALA A 61 29.66 -17.74 -9.20
C ALA A 61 30.08 -17.18 -10.58
N GLU A 62 30.07 -15.85 -10.79
CA GLU A 62 30.57 -15.25 -12.04
C GLU A 62 32.09 -15.40 -12.19
N TYR A 63 32.78 -15.60 -11.07
CA TYR A 63 34.22 -15.84 -10.99
C TYR A 63 34.57 -17.34 -10.79
N GLY A 64 33.57 -18.21 -10.61
CA GLY A 64 33.75 -19.66 -10.37
C GLY A 64 34.36 -20.00 -9.00
N ILE A 65 34.08 -19.18 -7.98
CA ILE A 65 34.60 -19.30 -6.61
C ILE A 65 33.48 -19.23 -5.56
N GLU A 66 32.28 -19.71 -5.90
CA GLU A 66 31.13 -19.70 -5.02
C GLU A 66 31.33 -20.49 -3.71
N ASP A 67 32.32 -21.38 -3.63
CA ASP A 67 32.70 -22.11 -2.42
C ASP A 67 33.43 -21.23 -1.38
N ARG A 68 33.87 -20.02 -1.77
CA ARG A 68 34.64 -19.11 -0.91
C ARG A 68 33.81 -18.07 -0.17
N ILE A 69 32.48 -18.14 -0.20
CA ILE A 69 31.57 -17.17 0.46
C ILE A 69 31.96 -16.94 1.93
N TYR A 70 32.03 -18.01 2.73
CA TYR A 70 32.35 -17.91 4.16
C TYR A 70 33.77 -17.36 4.38
N GLU A 71 34.76 -17.84 3.62
CA GLU A 71 36.16 -17.43 3.76
C GLU A 71 36.33 -15.93 3.56
N LEU A 72 35.79 -15.40 2.46
CA LEU A 72 35.93 -13.99 2.10
C LEU A 72 35.11 -13.10 3.04
N ALA A 73 33.94 -13.54 3.48
CA ALA A 73 33.10 -12.85 4.44
C ALA A 73 33.78 -12.76 5.83
N PHE A 74 34.31 -13.88 6.34
CA PHE A 74 35.04 -13.93 7.60
C PHE A 74 36.31 -13.07 7.55
N ALA A 75 37.09 -13.15 6.46
CA ALA A 75 38.28 -12.34 6.29
C ALA A 75 37.95 -10.83 6.31
N GLY A 76 36.93 -10.40 5.55
CA GLY A 76 36.50 -9.01 5.52
C GLY A 76 35.99 -8.51 6.88
N GLY A 77 35.18 -9.33 7.58
CA GLY A 77 34.72 -9.04 8.93
C GLY A 77 35.87 -8.86 9.93
N ARG A 78 36.86 -9.75 9.89
CA ARG A 78 38.02 -9.71 10.79
C ARG A 78 38.85 -8.44 10.58
N LEU A 79 39.09 -8.05 9.33
CA LEU A 79 39.86 -6.83 9.02
C LEU A 79 39.16 -5.58 9.57
N ALA A 80 37.85 -5.46 9.35
CA ALA A 80 37.08 -4.33 9.87
C ALA A 80 37.04 -4.33 11.41
N ARG A 81 36.89 -5.50 12.05
CA ARG A 81 36.91 -5.64 13.52
C ARG A 81 38.24 -5.19 14.12
N GLU A 82 39.35 -5.64 13.54
CA GLU A 82 40.69 -5.25 13.98
C GLU A 82 40.92 -3.72 13.86
N SER A 83 40.50 -3.11 12.75
CA SER A 83 40.55 -1.64 12.59
C SER A 83 39.63 -0.92 13.58
N ALA A 84 38.39 -1.35 13.73
CA ALA A 84 37.45 -0.73 14.67
C ALA A 84 37.97 -0.81 16.11
N ASP A 85 38.50 -1.96 16.55
CA ASP A 85 39.05 -2.13 17.90
C ASP A 85 40.26 -1.24 18.15
N ALA A 86 41.12 -1.02 17.15
CA ALA A 86 42.28 -0.14 17.26
C ALA A 86 41.91 1.35 17.45
N PHE A 87 40.75 1.77 16.93
CA PHE A 87 40.23 3.15 17.05
C PHE A 87 39.17 3.31 18.15
N SER A 88 38.73 2.22 18.75
CA SER A 88 37.71 2.20 19.79
C SER A 88 38.26 2.76 21.11
N THR A 89 37.46 3.55 21.81
CA THR A 89 37.76 4.03 23.17
C THR A 89 36.55 3.83 24.07
N ASP A 90 36.76 3.79 25.38
CA ASP A 90 35.66 3.64 26.36
C ASP A 90 34.54 4.69 26.19
N SER A 91 34.90 5.91 25.78
CA SER A 91 33.96 7.01 25.56
C SER A 91 33.35 7.06 24.16
N LYS A 92 33.98 6.39 23.18
CA LYS A 92 33.54 6.39 21.79
C LYS A 92 33.89 5.03 21.18
N PRO A 93 33.07 3.99 21.40
CA PRO A 93 33.26 2.70 20.75
C PRO A 93 33.17 2.82 19.23
N ARG A 94 33.76 1.86 18.51
CA ARG A 94 33.63 1.74 17.05
C ARG A 94 32.96 0.43 16.68
N TYR A 95 32.04 0.51 15.75
CA TYR A 95 31.18 -0.59 15.34
C TYR A 95 31.50 -1.09 13.95
N VAL A 96 31.21 -2.36 13.70
CA VAL A 96 31.39 -3.01 12.40
C VAL A 96 30.05 -3.50 11.87
N LEU A 97 29.70 -3.07 10.67
CA LEU A 97 28.53 -3.51 9.93
C LEU A 97 28.96 -4.49 8.83
N GLY A 98 28.52 -5.73 8.95
CA GLY A 98 28.74 -6.77 7.95
C GLY A 98 27.91 -6.53 6.70
N SER A 99 28.51 -5.97 5.65
CA SER A 99 27.86 -5.67 4.37
C SER A 99 27.48 -6.95 3.61
N LEU A 100 26.21 -7.03 3.18
CA LEU A 100 25.62 -8.11 2.40
C LEU A 100 24.86 -7.48 1.22
N GLY A 101 25.50 -7.41 0.05
CA GLY A 101 24.90 -6.87 -1.17
C GLY A 101 23.92 -7.84 -1.84
N PRO A 102 23.13 -7.36 -2.83
CA PRO A 102 21.96 -8.08 -3.37
C PRO A 102 22.30 -9.26 -4.29
N GLY A 103 23.53 -9.30 -4.82
CA GLY A 103 23.91 -10.22 -5.89
C GLY A 103 23.36 -9.81 -7.27
N THR A 104 23.52 -10.66 -8.29
CA THR A 104 23.04 -10.41 -9.67
C THR A 104 21.76 -11.17 -10.06
N LYS A 105 21.16 -11.95 -9.14
CA LYS A 105 19.98 -12.78 -9.43
C LYS A 105 18.73 -12.26 -8.72
N LEU A 106 17.63 -12.18 -9.45
CA LEU A 106 16.33 -11.69 -8.99
C LEU A 106 15.37 -12.88 -8.87
N PRO A 107 15.14 -13.44 -7.67
CA PRO A 107 14.29 -14.61 -7.48
C PRO A 107 12.82 -14.36 -7.88
N SER A 108 12.31 -13.13 -7.75
CA SER A 108 10.95 -12.80 -8.20
C SER A 108 10.76 -12.91 -9.72
N LEU A 109 11.85 -12.89 -10.48
CA LEU A 109 11.85 -13.14 -11.93
C LEU A 109 12.25 -14.58 -12.31
N GLY A 110 12.40 -15.47 -11.33
CA GLY A 110 12.76 -16.87 -11.54
C GLY A 110 14.23 -17.11 -11.90
N HIS A 111 15.13 -16.14 -11.70
CA HIS A 111 16.56 -16.31 -11.98
C HIS A 111 17.24 -17.33 -11.04
N THR A 112 16.68 -17.54 -9.85
CA THR A 112 17.12 -18.48 -8.82
C THR A 112 15.99 -18.75 -7.82
N THR A 113 16.19 -19.66 -6.87
CA THR A 113 15.23 -19.99 -5.82
C THR A 113 15.48 -19.21 -4.52
N TYR A 114 14.41 -18.96 -3.76
CA TYR A 114 14.48 -18.35 -2.42
C TYR A 114 15.43 -19.13 -1.50
N GLU A 115 15.28 -20.45 -1.42
CA GLU A 115 16.07 -21.33 -0.56
C GLU A 115 17.56 -21.21 -0.85
N LYS A 116 17.95 -21.25 -2.13
CA LYS A 116 19.36 -21.12 -2.52
C LYS A 116 19.96 -19.79 -2.09
N LEU A 117 19.20 -18.70 -2.21
CA LEU A 117 19.65 -17.39 -1.75
C LEU A 117 19.75 -17.35 -0.23
N ARG A 118 18.72 -17.82 0.50
CA ARG A 118 18.71 -17.87 1.97
C ARG A 118 19.95 -18.59 2.49
N ASP A 119 20.26 -19.76 1.95
CA ASP A 119 21.38 -20.59 2.41
C ASP A 119 22.73 -19.93 2.08
N SER A 120 22.83 -19.24 0.95
CA SER A 120 24.03 -18.49 0.56
C SER A 120 24.26 -17.26 1.45
N TYR A 121 23.19 -16.52 1.76
CA TYR A 121 23.26 -15.41 2.72
C TYR A 121 23.59 -15.90 4.12
N TYR A 122 23.06 -17.04 4.55
CA TYR A 122 23.46 -17.69 5.80
C TYR A 122 24.97 -17.94 5.85
N GLN A 123 25.58 -18.47 4.78
CA GLN A 123 27.04 -18.70 4.75
C GLN A 123 27.85 -17.41 4.93
N ALA A 124 27.45 -16.34 4.23
CA ALA A 124 28.11 -15.03 4.34
C ALA A 124 27.92 -14.43 5.74
N SER A 125 26.68 -14.41 6.23
CA SER A 125 26.33 -13.94 7.58
C SER A 125 27.06 -14.74 8.66
N LYS A 126 27.19 -16.06 8.50
CA LYS A 126 27.93 -16.92 9.42
C LYS A 126 29.39 -16.48 9.53
N GLY A 127 30.06 -16.29 8.38
CA GLY A 127 31.43 -15.76 8.35
C GLY A 127 31.58 -14.40 9.05
N LEU A 128 30.63 -13.49 8.82
CA LEU A 128 30.62 -12.17 9.48
C LEU A 128 30.37 -12.26 10.99
N THR A 129 29.40 -13.07 11.43
CA THR A 129 29.10 -13.24 12.87
C THR A 129 30.27 -13.90 13.63
N ASP A 130 30.94 -14.88 13.02
CA ASP A 130 32.13 -15.53 13.57
C ASP A 130 33.33 -14.57 13.60
N ALA A 131 33.36 -13.58 12.71
CA ALA A 131 34.34 -12.48 12.70
C ALA A 131 34.01 -11.34 13.68
N LEU A 132 32.98 -11.51 14.50
CA LEU A 132 32.59 -10.60 15.57
C LEU A 132 32.07 -9.22 15.13
N VAL A 133 31.39 -9.14 13.98
CA VAL A 133 30.66 -7.90 13.60
C VAL A 133 29.56 -7.58 14.62
N ASP A 134 29.17 -6.30 14.68
CA ASP A 134 28.14 -5.78 15.60
C ASP A 134 26.75 -5.70 14.94
N GLY A 135 26.72 -5.59 13.62
CA GLY A 135 25.49 -5.67 12.83
C GLY A 135 25.70 -6.36 11.50
N LEU A 136 24.62 -6.85 10.91
CA LEU A 136 24.54 -7.32 9.53
C LEU A 136 23.70 -6.33 8.73
N LEU A 137 24.29 -5.80 7.67
CA LEU A 137 23.68 -4.81 6.79
C LEU A 137 23.37 -5.46 5.46
N ILE A 138 22.10 -5.81 5.27
CA ILE A 138 21.57 -6.23 3.98
C ILE A 138 21.27 -4.95 3.21
N GLU A 139 22.08 -4.66 2.20
CA GLU A 139 22.04 -3.36 1.53
C GLU A 139 21.86 -3.47 0.03
N THR A 140 21.48 -2.34 -0.57
CA THR A 140 21.28 -2.20 -2.00
C THR A 140 20.26 -3.19 -2.57
N THR A 141 19.27 -3.59 -1.78
CA THR A 141 18.30 -4.59 -2.23
C THR A 141 17.37 -4.02 -3.29
N GLN A 142 17.10 -4.82 -4.33
CA GLN A 142 16.32 -4.43 -5.50
C GLN A 142 15.10 -5.34 -5.74
N ASP A 143 15.04 -6.47 -5.03
CA ASP A 143 13.97 -7.45 -5.07
C ASP A 143 13.59 -7.85 -3.63
N LEU A 144 12.33 -7.66 -3.25
CA LEU A 144 11.86 -7.96 -1.90
C LEU A 144 11.95 -9.46 -1.56
N LEU A 145 11.82 -10.37 -2.53
CA LEU A 145 11.98 -11.80 -2.27
C LEU A 145 13.44 -12.15 -1.96
N GLN A 146 14.39 -11.49 -2.63
CA GLN A 146 15.82 -11.61 -2.31
C GLN A 146 16.12 -11.02 -0.93
N ALA A 147 15.57 -9.85 -0.60
CA ALA A 147 15.73 -9.23 0.72
C ALA A 147 15.18 -10.14 1.84
N LYS A 148 13.99 -10.74 1.67
CA LYS A 148 13.42 -11.73 2.59
C LYS A 148 14.35 -12.94 2.78
N ALA A 149 14.94 -13.44 1.69
CA ALA A 149 15.88 -14.56 1.76
C ALA A 149 17.15 -14.18 2.54
N ALA A 150 17.69 -12.98 2.28
CA ALA A 150 18.87 -12.46 2.98
C ALA A 150 18.61 -12.27 4.47
N VAL A 151 17.47 -11.68 4.84
CA VAL A 151 17.07 -11.46 6.24
C VAL A 151 16.98 -12.78 6.98
N ASN A 152 16.33 -13.80 6.41
CA ASN A 152 16.22 -15.10 7.07
C ASN A 152 17.55 -15.85 7.13
N GLY A 153 18.40 -15.76 6.11
CA GLY A 153 19.76 -16.30 6.16
C GLY A 153 20.59 -15.66 7.28
N ALA A 154 20.50 -14.34 7.44
CA ALA A 154 21.14 -13.59 8.50
C ALA A 154 20.61 -13.97 9.90
N ARG A 155 19.28 -14.05 10.07
CA ARG A 155 18.64 -14.46 11.33
C ARG A 155 19.09 -15.84 11.79
N LEU A 156 19.25 -16.79 10.87
CA LEU A 156 19.80 -18.12 11.18
C LEU A 156 21.21 -18.03 11.75
N ALA A 157 22.10 -17.26 11.11
CA ALA A 157 23.46 -17.05 11.58
C ALA A 157 23.51 -16.32 12.94
N ILE A 158 22.70 -15.28 13.13
CA ILE A 158 22.59 -14.56 14.41
C ILE A 158 22.16 -15.52 15.52
N LYS A 159 21.09 -16.29 15.30
CA LYS A 159 20.57 -17.26 16.28
C LYS A 159 21.63 -18.31 16.65
N GLU A 160 22.37 -18.82 15.69
CA GLU A 160 23.43 -19.80 15.93
C GLU A 160 24.62 -19.21 16.70
N SER A 161 24.96 -17.94 16.43
CA SER A 161 26.06 -17.25 17.11
C SER A 161 25.78 -17.02 18.60
N GLY A 162 24.51 -16.95 19.01
CA GLY A 162 24.09 -16.61 20.38
C GLY A 162 24.47 -15.19 20.80
N ARG A 163 24.81 -14.31 19.85
CA ARG A 163 25.18 -12.90 20.07
C ARG A 163 24.00 -11.99 19.73
N ASP A 164 23.99 -10.84 20.38
CA ASP A 164 23.12 -9.72 20.04
C ASP A 164 23.76 -8.96 18.87
N VAL A 165 23.21 -9.12 17.67
CA VAL A 165 23.74 -8.56 16.41
C VAL A 165 22.61 -7.82 15.72
N VAL A 166 22.81 -6.54 15.45
CA VAL A 166 21.80 -5.67 14.82
C VAL A 166 21.57 -6.10 13.38
N LEU A 167 20.32 -6.28 12.96
CA LEU A 167 19.97 -6.63 11.59
C LEU A 167 19.35 -5.42 10.86
N ILE A 168 20.01 -4.98 9.79
CA ILE A 168 19.61 -3.80 9.02
C ILE A 168 19.23 -4.23 7.61
N ALA A 169 18.10 -3.75 7.10
CA ALA A 169 17.72 -3.92 5.70
C ALA A 169 17.57 -2.55 5.00
N GLN A 170 18.36 -2.33 3.97
CA GLN A 170 18.27 -1.16 3.11
C GLN A 170 17.81 -1.55 1.70
N VAL A 171 16.79 -0.84 1.23
CA VAL A 171 16.28 -0.96 -0.14
C VAL A 171 16.87 0.15 -1.00
N THR A 172 17.05 -0.13 -2.29
CA THR A 172 17.46 0.88 -3.26
C THR A 172 16.27 1.33 -4.08
N VAL A 173 16.02 2.63 -4.05
CA VAL A 173 14.97 3.29 -4.84
C VAL A 173 15.63 4.08 -5.98
N GLU A 174 15.14 3.86 -7.19
CA GLU A 174 15.60 4.56 -8.39
C GLU A 174 15.00 5.97 -8.50
N THR A 175 15.44 6.74 -9.50
CA THR A 175 14.89 8.08 -9.78
C THR A 175 13.39 8.06 -10.10
N THR A 176 12.84 6.90 -10.49
CA THR A 176 11.41 6.68 -10.70
C THR A 176 10.59 6.71 -9.41
N GLY A 177 11.23 6.66 -8.23
CA GLY A 177 10.56 6.61 -6.92
C GLY A 177 10.14 5.21 -6.47
N THR A 178 10.59 4.16 -7.17
CA THR A 178 10.36 2.75 -6.81
C THR A 178 11.66 1.95 -6.87
N MET A 179 11.69 0.76 -6.26
CA MET A 179 12.77 -0.22 -6.46
C MET A 179 12.77 -0.74 -7.92
N LEU A 180 13.83 -1.45 -8.32
CA LEU A 180 13.99 -1.99 -9.70
C LEU A 180 12.76 -2.77 -10.20
N LEU A 181 12.14 -3.58 -9.33
CA LEU A 181 10.95 -4.38 -9.66
C LEU A 181 9.63 -3.61 -9.53
N GLY A 182 9.66 -2.30 -9.22
CA GLY A 182 8.48 -1.45 -9.09
C GLY A 182 7.89 -1.39 -7.68
N SER A 183 8.60 -1.88 -6.67
CA SER A 183 8.18 -1.85 -5.27
C SER A 183 8.19 -0.43 -4.72
N GLU A 184 7.07 0.01 -4.16
CA GLU A 184 7.00 1.25 -3.39
C GLU A 184 7.55 1.06 -1.97
N ILE A 185 7.92 2.16 -1.31
CA ILE A 185 8.51 2.12 0.04
C ILE A 185 7.57 1.53 1.10
N GLY A 186 6.24 1.70 0.92
CA GLY A 186 5.24 1.09 1.80
C GLY A 186 5.19 -0.44 1.68
N ALA A 187 5.31 -0.97 0.45
CA ALA A 187 5.37 -2.41 0.22
C ALA A 187 6.63 -3.02 0.85
N ALA A 188 7.78 -2.33 0.71
CA ALA A 188 9.04 -2.74 1.31
C ALA A 188 8.98 -2.76 2.85
N LEU A 189 8.46 -1.70 3.47
CA LEU A 189 8.28 -1.64 4.92
C LEU A 189 7.39 -2.78 5.43
N ASN A 190 6.21 -2.96 4.82
CA ASN A 190 5.27 -4.00 5.22
C ASN A 190 5.81 -5.42 5.00
N ALA A 191 6.66 -5.64 3.99
CA ALA A 191 7.24 -6.96 3.72
C ALA A 191 8.44 -7.30 4.64
N LEU A 192 9.22 -6.30 5.06
CA LEU A 192 10.51 -6.53 5.73
C LEU A 192 10.47 -6.33 7.25
N GLU A 193 9.73 -5.32 7.76
CA GLU A 193 9.65 -5.05 9.20
C GLU A 193 9.17 -6.27 10.02
N PRO A 194 8.13 -7.04 9.60
CA PRO A 194 7.66 -8.20 10.34
C PRO A 194 8.66 -9.37 10.43
N LEU A 195 9.76 -9.34 9.67
CA LEU A 195 10.81 -10.35 9.74
C LEU A 195 11.72 -10.16 10.97
N GLY A 196 11.55 -9.06 11.72
CA GLY A 196 12.34 -8.77 12.92
C GLY A 196 13.69 -8.12 12.60
N ILE A 197 13.73 -7.23 11.61
CA ILE A 197 14.86 -6.32 11.38
C ILE A 197 14.83 -5.17 12.40
N ASP A 198 15.99 -4.65 12.80
CA ASP A 198 16.11 -3.56 13.78
C ASP A 198 16.06 -2.17 13.12
N LEU A 199 16.53 -2.09 11.87
CA LEU A 199 16.50 -0.87 11.07
C LEU A 199 16.08 -1.16 9.64
N ILE A 200 15.23 -0.28 9.10
CA ILE A 200 14.94 -0.19 7.66
C ILE A 200 15.56 1.08 7.08
N GLY A 201 16.00 1.06 5.83
CA GLY A 201 16.59 2.26 5.24
C GLY A 201 16.73 2.27 3.74
N LEU A 202 17.48 3.25 3.27
CA LEU A 202 17.72 3.52 1.86
C LEU A 202 19.21 3.72 1.61
N ASN A 203 19.73 3.13 0.55
CA ASN A 203 21.08 3.41 0.09
C ASN A 203 21.23 3.29 -1.43
N CYS A 204 22.30 3.90 -1.93
CA CYS A 204 22.68 3.87 -3.35
C CYS A 204 21.62 4.45 -4.30
N ALA A 205 21.86 4.29 -5.61
CA ALA A 205 21.14 4.81 -6.79
C ALA A 205 20.93 6.34 -6.85
N THR A 206 20.48 6.96 -5.77
CA THR A 206 20.03 8.35 -5.72
C THR A 206 20.75 9.16 -4.65
N GLY A 207 20.58 10.49 -4.70
CA GLY A 207 21.11 11.41 -3.71
C GLY A 207 20.11 11.70 -2.58
N PRO A 208 20.47 12.59 -1.64
CA PRO A 208 19.57 12.95 -0.54
C PRO A 208 18.21 13.51 -1.00
N ALA A 209 18.21 14.30 -2.08
CA ALA A 209 16.99 14.97 -2.56
C ALA A 209 15.90 13.94 -2.93
N GLU A 210 16.25 12.90 -3.67
CA GLU A 210 15.30 11.88 -4.10
C GLU A 210 14.83 11.00 -2.93
N MET A 211 15.69 10.77 -1.92
CA MET A 211 15.38 9.91 -0.77
C MET A 211 14.45 10.57 0.28
N SER A 212 14.38 11.91 0.33
CA SER A 212 13.63 12.68 1.34
C SER A 212 12.17 12.21 1.51
N GLU A 213 11.46 12.00 0.40
CA GLU A 213 10.05 11.61 0.40
C GLU A 213 9.84 10.20 1.00
N HIS A 214 10.74 9.27 0.69
CA HIS A 214 10.71 7.90 1.21
C HIS A 214 11.05 7.86 2.69
N LEU A 215 12.04 8.66 3.13
CA LEU A 215 12.38 8.81 4.54
C LEU A 215 11.25 9.43 5.36
N ARG A 216 10.52 10.40 4.79
CA ARG A 216 9.32 10.97 5.43
C ARG A 216 8.26 9.91 5.69
N TYR A 217 7.98 9.06 4.70
CA TYR A 217 7.04 7.95 4.84
C TYR A 217 7.49 6.95 5.93
N LEU A 218 8.75 6.52 5.89
CA LEU A 218 9.32 5.62 6.90
C LEU A 218 9.26 6.25 8.30
N SER A 219 9.57 7.55 8.42
CA SER A 219 9.52 8.29 9.69
C SER A 219 8.13 8.24 10.34
N GLN A 220 7.07 8.30 9.52
CA GLN A 220 5.68 8.28 9.95
C GLN A 220 5.12 6.87 10.21
N SER A 221 5.74 5.82 9.66
CA SER A 221 5.10 4.49 9.58
C SER A 221 5.91 3.35 10.22
N ALA A 222 7.25 3.43 10.24
CA ALA A 222 8.12 2.37 10.75
C ALA A 222 8.25 2.42 12.29
N ARG A 223 8.04 1.30 12.97
CA ARG A 223 8.26 1.12 14.42
C ARG A 223 9.74 0.99 14.77
N ILE A 224 10.50 0.42 13.84
CA ILE A 224 11.93 0.15 13.93
C ILE A 224 12.78 1.36 13.54
N GLY A 225 14.08 1.34 13.80
CA GLY A 225 14.98 2.45 13.47
C GLY A 225 15.07 2.72 11.96
N ILE A 226 15.49 3.93 11.60
CA ILE A 226 15.64 4.32 10.18
C ILE A 226 17.12 4.55 9.88
N SER A 227 17.58 4.06 8.73
CA SER A 227 18.92 4.33 8.20
C SER A 227 18.92 4.95 6.81
N VAL A 228 19.95 5.72 6.47
CA VAL A 228 20.13 6.24 5.10
C VAL A 228 21.60 6.43 4.73
N MET A 229 21.97 6.00 3.53
CA MET A 229 23.32 6.14 2.96
C MET A 229 23.22 6.57 1.48
N PRO A 230 22.92 7.85 1.20
CA PRO A 230 22.79 8.34 -0.16
C PRO A 230 24.13 8.36 -0.90
N ASN A 231 24.07 8.40 -2.24
CA ASN A 231 25.23 8.72 -3.05
C ASN A 231 25.62 10.20 -2.87
N ALA A 232 26.86 10.56 -3.22
CA ALA A 232 27.29 11.95 -3.34
C ALA A 232 26.68 12.63 -4.60
N GLY A 233 25.36 12.57 -4.74
CA GLY A 233 24.60 13.01 -5.90
C GLY A 233 24.46 11.93 -6.96
N LEU A 234 23.76 12.26 -8.05
CA LEU A 234 23.63 11.35 -9.19
C LEU A 234 24.97 11.24 -9.95
N PRO A 235 25.34 10.03 -10.42
CA PRO A 235 26.60 9.84 -11.14
C PRO A 235 26.60 10.57 -12.48
N VAL A 236 27.66 11.33 -12.74
CA VAL A 236 27.92 11.98 -14.04
C VAL A 236 29.02 11.20 -14.74
N LEU A 237 28.67 10.54 -15.85
CA LEU A 237 29.62 9.78 -16.67
C LEU A 237 30.51 10.71 -17.48
N GLY A 238 31.82 10.61 -17.27
CA GLY A 238 32.84 11.33 -18.02
C GLY A 238 33.88 10.40 -18.64
N PRO A 239 34.88 10.95 -19.36
CA PRO A 239 35.93 10.17 -20.01
C PRO A 239 36.82 9.36 -19.05
N ASN A 240 36.79 9.70 -17.75
CA ASN A 240 37.56 9.03 -16.69
C ASN A 240 36.68 8.18 -15.76
N GLY A 241 35.45 7.85 -16.16
CA GLY A 241 34.48 7.12 -15.34
C GLY A 241 33.41 8.02 -14.72
N ALA A 242 32.69 7.48 -13.73
CA ALA A 242 31.62 8.18 -13.04
C ALA A 242 32.17 9.17 -11.99
N THR A 243 31.73 10.42 -12.03
CA THR A 243 32.00 11.43 -11.01
C THR A 243 30.73 11.78 -10.24
N TYR A 244 30.87 12.12 -8.95
CA TYR A 244 29.75 12.40 -8.06
C TYR A 244 29.83 13.88 -7.61
N PRO A 245 28.85 14.73 -7.97
CA PRO A 245 29.00 16.18 -7.87
C PRO A 245 28.64 16.78 -6.50
N LEU A 246 27.98 16.04 -5.61
CA LEU A 246 27.56 16.57 -4.31
C LEU A 246 28.78 16.79 -3.43
N THR A 247 28.88 17.97 -2.83
CA THR A 247 30.02 18.35 -1.98
C THR A 247 29.87 17.83 -0.54
N PRO A 248 30.96 17.76 0.25
CA PRO A 248 30.92 17.39 1.67
C PRO A 248 29.92 18.18 2.50
N SER A 249 29.85 19.50 2.33
CA SER A 249 28.93 20.35 3.10
C SER A 249 27.47 20.10 2.73
N GLN A 250 27.18 19.91 1.43
CA GLN A 250 25.82 19.62 0.98
C GLN A 250 25.31 18.28 1.52
N LEU A 251 26.16 17.24 1.52
CA LEU A 251 25.81 15.96 2.11
C LEU A 251 25.54 16.10 3.62
N ALA A 252 26.43 16.80 4.34
CA ALA A 252 26.30 17.01 5.78
C ALA A 252 25.01 17.74 6.15
N THR A 253 24.67 18.82 5.43
CA THR A 253 23.42 19.57 5.64
C THR A 253 22.18 18.68 5.44
N ALA A 254 22.18 17.86 4.37
CA ALA A 254 21.04 16.99 4.09
C ALA A 254 20.84 15.91 5.16
N LEU A 255 21.93 15.25 5.58
CA LEU A 255 21.86 14.23 6.62
C LEU A 255 21.48 14.82 7.99
N GLU A 256 21.97 16.02 8.33
CA GLU A 256 21.54 16.72 9.55
C GLU A 256 20.04 17.00 9.54
N SER A 257 19.48 17.47 8.42
CA SER A 257 18.02 17.65 8.27
C SER A 257 17.28 16.33 8.48
N PHE A 258 17.72 15.22 7.88
CA PHE A 258 17.06 13.92 8.07
C PHE A 258 17.07 13.44 9.53
N VAL A 259 18.17 13.65 10.26
CA VAL A 259 18.25 13.31 11.69
C VAL A 259 17.27 14.17 12.50
N ARG A 260 17.22 15.49 12.24
CA ARG A 260 16.41 16.45 13.00
C ARG A 260 14.92 16.40 12.68
N GLU A 261 14.56 16.14 11.43
CA GLU A 261 13.17 16.24 10.95
C GLU A 261 12.49 14.88 10.87
N TYR A 262 13.24 13.85 10.45
CA TYR A 262 12.73 12.51 10.22
C TYR A 262 13.19 11.49 11.26
N GLY A 263 14.05 11.87 12.22
CA GLY A 263 14.47 10.97 13.29
C GLY A 263 15.31 9.79 12.81
N VAL A 264 16.05 9.96 11.71
CA VAL A 264 16.96 8.93 11.18
C VAL A 264 18.07 8.66 12.20
N SER A 265 18.30 7.38 12.48
CA SER A 265 19.16 6.93 13.59
C SER A 265 20.55 6.49 13.15
N LEU A 266 20.69 6.02 11.90
CA LEU A 266 21.97 5.67 11.28
C LEU A 266 22.10 6.38 9.93
N VAL A 267 23.12 7.23 9.78
CA VAL A 267 23.37 7.97 8.55
C VAL A 267 24.78 7.71 8.06
N GLY A 268 24.96 7.65 6.74
CA GLY A 268 26.26 7.41 6.13
C GLY A 268 26.30 7.87 4.69
N GLY A 269 27.20 7.28 3.91
CA GLY A 269 27.41 7.60 2.51
C GLY A 269 27.71 6.37 1.68
N CYS A 270 27.15 6.32 0.48
CA CYS A 270 27.39 5.23 -0.47
C CYS A 270 28.37 5.68 -1.58
N CYS A 271 28.04 5.50 -2.85
CA CYS A 271 28.92 5.78 -3.97
C CYS A 271 29.31 7.27 -4.05
N GLY A 272 30.60 7.52 -4.29
CA GLY A 272 31.18 8.86 -4.39
C GLY A 272 31.49 9.54 -3.06
N THR A 273 31.12 8.95 -1.92
CA THR A 273 31.43 9.51 -0.60
C THR A 273 32.84 9.15 -0.15
N THR A 274 33.55 10.11 0.44
CA THR A 274 34.97 10.03 0.82
C THR A 274 35.16 10.38 2.31
N PRO A 275 36.35 10.19 2.89
CA PRO A 275 36.65 10.66 4.25
C PRO A 275 36.36 12.16 4.45
N GLU A 276 36.55 13.01 3.44
CA GLU A 276 36.20 14.44 3.54
C GLU A 276 34.69 14.67 3.72
N HIS A 277 33.87 13.88 3.01
CA HIS A 277 32.42 13.91 3.17
C HIS A 277 32.03 13.48 4.59
N MET A 278 32.58 12.35 5.05
CA MET A 278 32.25 11.83 6.37
C MET A 278 32.75 12.74 7.50
N SER A 279 33.89 13.41 7.33
CA SER A 279 34.36 14.43 8.28
C SER A 279 33.36 15.59 8.44
N ALA A 280 32.79 16.07 7.32
CA ALA A 280 31.77 17.12 7.36
C ALA A 280 30.48 16.64 8.05
N VAL A 281 30.05 15.39 7.79
CA VAL A 281 28.87 14.78 8.42
C VAL A 281 29.07 14.62 9.93
N VAL A 282 30.20 14.05 10.36
CA VAL A 282 30.55 13.87 11.78
C VAL A 282 30.52 15.22 12.50
N LYS A 283 31.09 16.26 11.89
CA LYS A 283 31.09 17.62 12.45
C LYS A 283 29.69 18.22 12.55
N ALA A 284 28.83 18.01 11.56
CA ALA A 284 27.47 18.55 11.55
C ALA A 284 26.56 17.86 12.58
N LEU A 285 26.81 16.58 12.86
CA LEU A 285 25.99 15.76 13.75
C LEU A 285 26.50 15.72 15.20
N ASP A 286 27.63 16.35 15.51
CA ASP A 286 28.16 16.38 16.87
C ASP A 286 27.15 16.99 17.85
N GLY A 287 26.77 16.22 18.87
CA GLY A 287 25.76 16.60 19.86
C GLY A 287 24.31 16.66 19.34
N VAL A 288 24.04 16.29 18.09
CA VAL A 288 22.68 16.24 17.53
C VAL A 288 21.99 14.95 17.96
N LYS A 289 20.77 15.08 18.49
CA LYS A 289 19.92 13.93 18.82
C LYS A 289 18.87 13.72 17.72
N PRO A 290 18.63 12.47 17.29
CA PRO A 290 17.51 12.17 16.42
C PRO A 290 16.19 12.62 17.05
N LYS A 291 15.28 13.12 16.22
CA LYS A 291 13.91 13.44 16.64
C LYS A 291 13.17 12.17 17.09
N GLU A 292 12.42 12.27 18.17
CA GLU A 292 11.51 11.22 18.62
C GLU A 292 10.34 11.05 17.65
N ARG A 293 10.04 9.80 17.28
CA ARG A 293 9.02 9.46 16.28
C ARG A 293 7.82 8.79 16.96
N THR A 294 6.63 9.12 16.47
CA THR A 294 5.37 8.48 16.87
C THR A 294 4.71 7.87 15.63
N PRO A 295 5.14 6.67 15.21
CA PRO A 295 4.64 6.08 13.98
C PRO A 295 3.16 5.70 14.08
N SER A 296 2.41 5.91 13.01
CA SER A 296 1.03 5.44 12.86
C SER A 296 1.03 4.12 12.11
N ILE A 297 0.57 3.05 12.75
CA ILE A 297 0.65 1.71 12.17
C ILE A 297 -0.69 1.35 11.55
N ALA A 298 -0.65 1.05 10.26
CA ALA A 298 -1.73 0.39 9.57
C ALA A 298 -1.34 -1.08 9.38
N ALA A 299 -2.17 -2.00 9.88
CA ALA A 299 -2.01 -3.42 9.54
C ALA A 299 -2.49 -3.66 8.10
N GLY A 300 -1.82 -4.57 7.41
CA GLY A 300 -2.09 -4.86 6.01
C GLY A 300 -1.10 -5.84 5.41
N ALA A 301 -1.31 -6.10 4.12
CA ALA A 301 -0.53 -7.01 3.30
C ALA A 301 0.08 -6.26 2.10
N SER A 302 1.06 -6.85 1.44
CA SER A 302 1.69 -6.24 0.26
C SER A 302 1.91 -7.26 -0.85
N SER A 303 1.79 -6.80 -2.10
CA SER A 303 2.42 -7.47 -3.22
C SER A 303 3.89 -7.03 -3.30
N ILE A 304 4.61 -7.46 -4.33
CA ILE A 304 5.92 -6.86 -4.60
C ILE A 304 5.80 -5.38 -5.01
N TYR A 305 4.61 -4.91 -5.43
CA TYR A 305 4.43 -3.56 -5.97
C TYR A 305 3.91 -2.57 -4.92
N GLN A 306 2.83 -2.91 -4.22
CA GLN A 306 2.09 -1.96 -3.39
C GLN A 306 1.61 -2.59 -2.07
N TYR A 307 1.45 -1.72 -1.08
CA TYR A 307 0.87 -2.03 0.22
C TYR A 307 -0.65 -1.80 0.24
N VAL A 308 -1.40 -2.72 0.85
CA VAL A 308 -2.85 -2.66 1.01
C VAL A 308 -3.20 -2.78 2.50
N PRO A 309 -3.74 -1.72 3.13
CA PRO A 309 -4.20 -1.79 4.52
C PRO A 309 -5.44 -2.69 4.65
N PHE A 310 -5.58 -3.42 5.75
CA PHE A 310 -6.77 -4.26 5.96
C PHE A 310 -8.03 -3.43 6.21
N ARG A 311 -7.90 -2.30 6.92
CA ARG A 311 -9.02 -1.40 7.16
C ARG A 311 -9.20 -0.43 6.01
N GLN A 312 -10.34 -0.56 5.35
CA GLN A 312 -10.79 0.35 4.31
C GLN A 312 -11.71 1.40 4.94
N GLU A 313 -11.55 2.68 4.60
CA GLU A 313 -12.29 3.79 5.25
C GLU A 313 -13.76 3.88 4.80
N LEU A 314 -14.04 3.54 3.53
CA LEU A 314 -15.35 3.72 2.90
C LEU A 314 -16.01 2.40 2.48
N THR A 315 -15.36 1.27 2.72
CA THR A 315 -15.83 -0.05 2.29
C THR A 315 -15.18 -1.15 3.13
N TYR A 316 -15.38 -2.42 2.76
CA TYR A 316 -14.67 -3.57 3.31
C TYR A 316 -13.55 -3.98 2.36
N MET A 317 -12.54 -4.69 2.87
CA MET A 317 -11.50 -5.27 2.03
C MET A 317 -12.02 -6.50 1.30
N ALA A 318 -12.32 -6.33 0.01
CA ALA A 318 -12.69 -7.44 -0.88
C ALA A 318 -11.46 -8.32 -1.26
N ILE A 319 -11.56 -9.62 -0.98
CA ILE A 319 -10.59 -10.65 -1.37
C ILE A 319 -11.23 -11.49 -2.49
N GLY A 320 -10.62 -11.51 -3.68
CA GLY A 320 -11.16 -12.19 -4.86
C GLY A 320 -11.13 -13.71 -4.73
N GLU A 321 -12.30 -14.37 -4.80
CA GLU A 321 -12.49 -15.81 -4.56
C GLU A 321 -12.26 -16.74 -5.78
N ARG A 322 -12.08 -16.22 -6.99
CA ARG A 322 -12.17 -17.02 -8.24
C ARG A 322 -10.90 -17.80 -8.58
N THR A 323 -9.76 -17.47 -7.99
CA THR A 323 -8.48 -18.16 -8.16
C THR A 323 -8.39 -19.37 -7.22
N ASN A 324 -9.48 -20.15 -7.19
CA ASN A 324 -9.69 -21.26 -6.26
C ASN A 324 -10.18 -22.50 -7.02
N ALA A 325 -9.44 -23.60 -6.96
CA ALA A 325 -9.75 -24.84 -7.69
C ALA A 325 -11.06 -25.50 -7.24
N ASN A 326 -11.48 -25.30 -5.99
CA ASN A 326 -12.73 -25.85 -5.46
C ASN A 326 -13.91 -24.87 -5.68
N GLY A 327 -13.67 -23.57 -5.55
CA GLY A 327 -14.68 -22.52 -5.66
C GLY A 327 -15.03 -22.09 -7.10
N SER A 328 -14.12 -22.26 -8.06
CA SER A 328 -14.27 -21.73 -9.42
C SER A 328 -14.09 -22.81 -10.48
N ARG A 329 -15.17 -23.13 -11.20
CA ARG A 329 -15.13 -24.10 -12.32
C ARG A 329 -14.13 -23.69 -13.40
N ALA A 330 -14.14 -22.43 -13.81
CA ALA A 330 -13.25 -21.95 -14.88
C ALA A 330 -11.77 -22.06 -14.47
N PHE A 331 -11.44 -21.71 -13.22
CA PHE A 331 -10.07 -21.81 -12.72
C PHE A 331 -9.64 -23.27 -12.57
N ARG A 332 -10.50 -24.12 -12.03
CA ARG A 332 -10.24 -25.56 -11.94
C ARG A 332 -9.97 -26.19 -13.31
N ASP A 333 -10.83 -25.91 -14.29
CA ASP A 333 -10.71 -26.51 -15.61
C ASP A 333 -9.39 -26.05 -16.28
N ALA A 334 -9.01 -24.78 -16.11
CA ALA A 334 -7.72 -24.24 -16.56
C ALA A 334 -6.53 -24.88 -15.81
N LEU A 335 -6.59 -25.00 -14.49
CA LEU A 335 -5.56 -25.64 -13.66
C LEU A 335 -5.35 -27.10 -14.06
N ILE A 336 -6.43 -27.87 -14.22
CA ILE A 336 -6.39 -29.27 -14.67
C ILE A 336 -5.72 -29.37 -16.04
N ALA A 337 -6.08 -28.48 -16.96
CA ALA A 337 -5.49 -28.40 -18.30
C ALA A 337 -4.06 -27.83 -18.33
N GLN A 338 -3.53 -27.34 -17.20
CA GLN A 338 -2.29 -26.58 -17.10
C GLN A 338 -2.27 -25.34 -18.02
N ASP A 339 -3.44 -24.75 -18.24
CA ASP A 339 -3.58 -23.46 -18.93
C ASP A 339 -3.32 -22.32 -17.93
N TRP A 340 -2.04 -22.09 -17.68
CA TRP A 340 -1.57 -21.05 -16.76
C TRP A 340 -1.95 -19.65 -17.21
N GLN A 341 -2.09 -19.43 -18.53
CA GLN A 341 -2.47 -18.13 -19.07
C GLN A 341 -3.92 -17.79 -18.69
N SER A 342 -4.85 -18.74 -18.86
CA SER A 342 -6.23 -18.57 -18.39
C SER A 342 -6.31 -18.36 -16.88
N CYS A 343 -5.45 -19.03 -16.09
CA CYS A 343 -5.39 -18.80 -14.64
C CYS A 343 -4.98 -17.36 -14.28
N VAL A 344 -3.97 -16.82 -14.97
CA VAL A 344 -3.52 -15.42 -14.81
C VAL A 344 -4.60 -14.43 -15.29
N GLU A 345 -5.33 -14.74 -16.36
CA GLU A 345 -6.43 -13.90 -16.84
C GLU A 345 -7.58 -13.82 -15.84
N ILE A 346 -7.93 -14.94 -15.19
CA ILE A 346 -8.91 -14.96 -14.10
C ILE A 346 -8.44 -14.10 -12.91
N ALA A 347 -7.16 -14.13 -12.57
CA ALA A 347 -6.61 -13.23 -11.55
C ALA A 347 -6.75 -11.76 -11.95
N ARG A 348 -6.38 -11.40 -13.18
CA ARG A 348 -6.48 -10.03 -13.71
C ARG A 348 -7.92 -9.53 -13.81
N ASP A 349 -8.87 -10.40 -14.15
CA ASP A 349 -10.30 -10.09 -14.12
C ASP A 349 -10.72 -9.62 -12.73
N GLN A 350 -10.29 -10.31 -11.68
CA GLN A 350 -10.65 -9.96 -10.31
C GLN A 350 -10.07 -8.61 -9.87
N ILE A 351 -8.86 -8.26 -10.32
CA ILE A 351 -8.27 -6.94 -10.09
C ILE A 351 -9.14 -5.86 -10.75
N ARG A 352 -9.57 -6.08 -12.00
CA ARG A 352 -10.47 -5.15 -12.71
C ARG A 352 -11.85 -5.05 -12.06
N ASP A 353 -12.33 -6.16 -11.52
CA ASP A 353 -13.60 -6.24 -10.80
C ASP A 353 -13.52 -5.60 -9.41
N GLY A 354 -12.39 -5.02 -8.99
CA GLY A 354 -12.26 -4.23 -7.76
C GLY A 354 -11.90 -5.05 -6.52
N ALA A 355 -11.25 -6.22 -6.68
CA ALA A 355 -10.60 -6.89 -5.56
C ALA A 355 -9.43 -6.05 -5.01
N HIS A 356 -9.16 -6.19 -3.71
CA HIS A 356 -8.00 -5.57 -3.03
C HIS A 356 -6.89 -6.61 -2.78
N MET A 357 -7.27 -7.88 -2.70
CA MET A 357 -6.38 -9.04 -2.57
C MET A 357 -6.94 -10.20 -3.39
N LEU A 358 -6.11 -11.22 -3.67
CA LEU A 358 -6.53 -12.42 -4.40
C LEU A 358 -6.34 -13.66 -3.54
N ASP A 359 -7.39 -14.46 -3.39
CA ASP A 359 -7.33 -15.79 -2.78
C ASP A 359 -6.80 -16.80 -3.79
N LEU A 360 -5.67 -17.45 -3.48
CA LEU A 360 -5.04 -18.45 -4.34
C LEU A 360 -5.11 -19.82 -3.69
N SER A 361 -6.02 -20.67 -4.17
CA SER A 361 -6.13 -22.07 -3.77
C SER A 361 -5.94 -23.01 -4.95
N VAL A 362 -4.90 -23.86 -4.86
CA VAL A 362 -4.59 -24.88 -5.86
C VAL A 362 -4.97 -26.29 -5.40
N ASP A 363 -5.49 -26.42 -4.19
CA ASP A 363 -5.80 -27.71 -3.56
C ASP A 363 -6.87 -28.44 -4.35
N TYR A 364 -6.46 -29.49 -5.07
CA TYR A 364 -7.35 -30.34 -5.85
C TYR A 364 -6.90 -31.80 -5.82
N VAL A 365 -7.85 -32.70 -5.58
CA VAL A 365 -7.57 -34.13 -5.42
C VAL A 365 -6.89 -34.70 -6.67
N GLY A 366 -5.76 -35.36 -6.47
CA GLY A 366 -5.00 -36.03 -7.53
C GLY A 366 -3.98 -35.14 -8.25
N ARG A 367 -3.78 -33.89 -7.81
CA ARG A 367 -2.71 -33.01 -8.30
C ARG A 367 -1.60 -32.83 -7.27
N ASP A 368 -0.44 -32.36 -7.74
CA ASP A 368 0.68 -31.96 -6.90
C ASP A 368 0.51 -30.48 -6.52
N GLY A 369 -0.07 -30.23 -5.34
CA GLY A 369 -0.32 -28.88 -4.87
C GLY A 369 0.94 -28.04 -4.67
N VAL A 370 2.09 -28.66 -4.38
CA VAL A 370 3.36 -27.94 -4.23
C VAL A 370 3.81 -27.41 -5.57
N ALA A 371 3.82 -28.26 -6.60
CA ALA A 371 4.21 -27.86 -7.96
C ALA A 371 3.24 -26.81 -8.53
N ASP A 372 1.93 -27.00 -8.36
CA ASP A 372 0.93 -26.06 -8.85
C ASP A 372 1.01 -24.69 -8.15
N MET A 373 1.24 -24.69 -6.83
CA MET A 373 1.40 -23.45 -6.07
C MET A 373 2.66 -22.70 -6.50
N GLN A 374 3.79 -23.38 -6.66
CA GLN A 374 5.03 -22.75 -7.16
C GLN A 374 4.82 -22.09 -8.53
N GLU A 375 4.17 -22.80 -9.45
CA GLU A 375 3.93 -22.30 -10.81
C GLU A 375 3.02 -21.07 -10.81
N LEU A 376 1.90 -21.10 -10.08
CA LEU A 376 0.95 -20.00 -10.05
C LEU A 376 1.43 -18.82 -9.21
N ALA A 377 2.01 -19.06 -8.02
CA ALA A 377 2.53 -18.00 -7.17
C ALA A 377 3.68 -17.25 -7.85
N SER A 378 4.60 -17.94 -8.54
CA SER A 378 5.68 -17.30 -9.31
C SER A 378 5.16 -16.40 -10.43
N ARG A 379 4.10 -16.82 -11.14
CA ARG A 379 3.45 -15.99 -12.16
C ARG A 379 2.71 -14.81 -11.53
N PHE A 380 2.02 -15.02 -10.42
CA PHE A 380 1.28 -13.96 -9.73
C PHE A 380 2.22 -12.91 -9.13
N ALA A 381 3.43 -13.31 -8.71
CA ALA A 381 4.45 -12.42 -8.16
C ALA A 381 4.75 -11.21 -9.06
N THR A 382 4.67 -11.37 -10.39
CA THR A 382 4.96 -10.30 -11.36
C THR A 382 3.75 -9.80 -12.15
N THR A 383 2.66 -10.58 -12.19
CA THR A 383 1.46 -10.22 -12.96
C THR A 383 0.35 -9.59 -12.12
N SER A 384 0.34 -9.85 -10.81
CA SER A 384 -0.63 -9.28 -9.87
C SER A 384 -0.04 -8.05 -9.20
N THR A 385 -0.75 -6.93 -9.28
CA THR A 385 -0.45 -5.75 -8.45
C THR A 385 -1.00 -5.91 -7.03
N LEU A 386 -1.90 -6.85 -6.78
CA LEU A 386 -2.54 -7.07 -5.48
C LEU A 386 -1.81 -8.13 -4.63
N PRO A 387 -1.83 -8.00 -3.29
CA PRO A 387 -1.34 -9.04 -2.38
C PRO A 387 -2.10 -10.36 -2.55
N ILE A 388 -1.43 -11.46 -2.25
CA ILE A 388 -1.98 -12.81 -2.37
C ILE A 388 -2.29 -13.39 -0.99
N VAL A 389 -3.51 -13.90 -0.85
CA VAL A 389 -3.93 -14.78 0.24
C VAL A 389 -3.64 -16.22 -0.22
N LEU A 390 -2.71 -16.91 0.45
CA LEU A 390 -2.36 -18.28 0.13
C LEU A 390 -3.33 -19.23 0.84
N ASP A 391 -4.21 -19.87 0.08
CA ASP A 391 -5.27 -20.74 0.60
C ASP A 391 -4.93 -22.22 0.43
N SER A 392 -4.48 -22.85 1.51
CA SER A 392 -4.24 -24.29 1.61
C SER A 392 -4.20 -24.74 3.06
N THR A 393 -4.51 -26.01 3.27
CA THR A 393 -4.34 -26.67 4.58
C THR A 393 -3.01 -27.42 4.73
N GLU A 394 -2.23 -27.50 3.65
CA GLU A 394 -0.98 -28.28 3.60
C GLU A 394 0.24 -27.37 3.79
N PRO A 395 1.06 -27.57 4.86
CA PRO A 395 2.21 -26.71 5.15
C PRO A 395 3.21 -26.61 3.99
N ALA A 396 3.41 -27.70 3.25
CA ALA A 396 4.32 -27.73 2.10
C ALA A 396 3.83 -26.84 0.93
N VAL A 397 2.52 -26.78 0.71
CA VAL A 397 1.90 -25.93 -0.32
C VAL A 397 2.02 -24.46 0.07
N ILE A 398 1.74 -24.13 1.33
CA ILE A 398 1.92 -22.78 1.87
C ILE A 398 3.37 -22.31 1.71
N LYS A 399 4.35 -23.15 2.11
CA LYS A 399 5.78 -22.84 1.95
C LYS A 399 6.13 -22.55 0.49
N ALA A 400 5.67 -23.39 -0.43
CA ALA A 400 5.87 -23.20 -1.86
C ALA A 400 5.39 -21.82 -2.36
N GLY A 401 4.22 -21.36 -1.90
CA GLY A 401 3.71 -20.03 -2.25
C GLY A 401 4.52 -18.89 -1.63
N LEU A 402 4.85 -18.98 -0.33
CA LEU A 402 5.60 -17.95 0.39
C LEU A 402 7.01 -17.73 -0.18
N GLU A 403 7.64 -18.80 -0.67
CA GLU A 403 8.98 -18.77 -1.27
C GLU A 403 8.97 -18.24 -2.72
N CYS A 404 7.81 -17.96 -3.30
CA CYS A 404 7.66 -17.33 -4.62
C CYS A 404 7.22 -15.86 -4.54
N LEU A 405 6.77 -15.37 -3.38
CA LEU A 405 6.13 -14.05 -3.24
C LEU A 405 7.01 -13.08 -2.41
N GLY A 406 7.46 -12.00 -3.07
CA GLY A 406 8.29 -10.97 -2.44
C GLY A 406 7.56 -10.06 -1.45
N GLY A 407 6.24 -9.87 -1.61
CA GLY A 407 5.42 -9.09 -0.67
C GLY A 407 5.08 -9.82 0.63
N ARG A 408 4.26 -9.19 1.48
CA ARG A 408 3.69 -9.77 2.68
C ARG A 408 2.36 -10.47 2.37
N SER A 409 2.38 -11.80 2.35
CA SER A 409 1.19 -12.62 2.12
C SER A 409 0.33 -12.78 3.38
N VAL A 410 -0.93 -13.17 3.18
CA VAL A 410 -1.81 -13.69 4.23
C VAL A 410 -1.95 -15.20 4.04
N ILE A 411 -1.80 -15.98 5.10
CA ILE A 411 -2.01 -17.43 5.07
C ILE A 411 -3.46 -17.73 5.44
N ASN A 412 -4.17 -18.44 4.57
CA ASN A 412 -5.52 -18.95 4.76
C ASN A 412 -5.45 -20.49 4.79
N SER A 413 -5.52 -21.16 5.92
CA SER A 413 -5.76 -20.64 7.27
C SER A 413 -5.12 -21.54 8.33
N VAL A 414 -5.24 -21.14 9.59
CA VAL A 414 -4.91 -21.96 10.77
C VAL A 414 -6.15 -22.19 11.64
N ASN A 415 -6.19 -23.31 12.36
CA ASN A 415 -7.25 -23.66 13.31
C ASN A 415 -6.80 -24.86 14.18
N TYR A 416 -7.65 -25.30 15.13
CA TYR A 416 -7.37 -26.43 16.02
C TYR A 416 -8.14 -27.71 15.69
N GLU A 417 -8.58 -27.91 14.44
CA GLU A 417 -9.32 -29.13 14.03
C GLU A 417 -8.56 -30.42 14.35
N ASP A 418 -7.23 -30.41 14.21
CA ASP A 418 -6.31 -31.50 14.58
C ASP A 418 -5.54 -31.25 15.89
N GLY A 419 -6.04 -30.32 16.72
CA GLY A 419 -5.47 -29.90 18.01
C GLY A 419 -4.28 -28.94 17.90
N ASP A 420 -3.68 -28.61 19.05
CA ASP A 420 -2.54 -27.70 19.20
C ASP A 420 -1.20 -28.41 19.49
N GLY A 421 -1.18 -29.75 19.38
CA GLY A 421 0.03 -30.54 19.58
C GLY A 421 1.11 -30.31 18.51
N PRO A 422 2.37 -30.72 18.75
CA PRO A 422 3.51 -30.42 17.86
C PRO A 422 3.41 -31.02 16.45
N ASN A 423 2.50 -31.98 16.24
CA ASN A 423 2.27 -32.61 14.95
C ASN A 423 1.09 -32.02 14.18
N SER A 424 0.32 -31.11 14.80
CA SER A 424 -0.83 -30.50 14.15
C SER A 424 -0.41 -29.58 13.01
N ARG A 425 -1.33 -29.33 12.08
CA ARG A 425 -1.13 -28.37 11.00
C ARG A 425 -0.86 -26.97 11.55
N PHE A 426 -1.56 -26.58 12.60
CA PHE A 426 -1.32 -25.32 13.32
C PHE A 426 0.16 -25.19 13.70
N ALA A 427 0.70 -26.15 14.46
CA ALA A 427 2.09 -26.12 14.92
C ALA A 427 3.13 -26.16 13.78
N LYS A 428 2.77 -26.69 12.61
CA LYS A 428 3.64 -26.75 11.42
C LYS A 428 3.58 -25.50 10.55
N ILE A 429 2.44 -24.82 10.50
CA ILE A 429 2.23 -23.60 9.71
C ILE A 429 2.80 -22.38 10.45
N MET A 430 2.65 -22.32 11.77
CA MET A 430 3.07 -21.14 12.53
C MET A 430 4.57 -20.77 12.43
N PRO A 431 5.52 -21.73 12.35
CA PRO A 431 6.91 -21.40 12.03
C PRO A 431 7.07 -20.71 10.68
N LEU A 432 6.29 -21.09 9.66
CA LEU A 432 6.30 -20.44 8.34
C LEU A 432 5.74 -19.01 8.42
N VAL A 433 4.72 -18.79 9.26
CA VAL A 433 4.16 -17.45 9.53
C VAL A 433 5.27 -16.53 10.07
N GLN A 434 6.02 -16.98 11.08
CA GLN A 434 7.12 -16.20 11.68
C GLN A 434 8.34 -16.05 10.76
N GLU A 435 8.68 -17.10 10.01
CA GLU A 435 9.81 -17.07 9.06
C GLU A 435 9.55 -16.04 7.96
N HIS A 436 8.35 -16.02 7.38
CA HIS A 436 8.04 -15.15 6.23
C HIS A 436 7.34 -13.84 6.63
N GLY A 437 7.10 -13.60 7.93
CA GLY A 437 6.43 -12.40 8.43
C GLY A 437 4.97 -12.27 7.95
N ALA A 438 4.32 -13.39 7.64
CA ALA A 438 2.98 -13.41 7.05
C ALA A 438 1.90 -13.02 8.07
N CYS A 439 0.78 -12.49 7.58
CA CYS A 439 -0.45 -12.39 8.36
C CYS A 439 -1.20 -13.73 8.31
N VAL A 440 -2.18 -13.92 9.19
CA VAL A 440 -2.87 -15.21 9.30
C VAL A 440 -4.38 -15.05 9.41
N VAL A 441 -5.11 -15.83 8.60
CA VAL A 441 -6.54 -16.10 8.80
C VAL A 441 -6.66 -17.27 9.77
N ALA A 442 -7.34 -17.05 10.89
CA ALA A 442 -7.59 -18.06 11.90
C ALA A 442 -9.09 -18.37 11.96
N LEU A 443 -9.45 -19.60 11.61
CA LEU A 443 -10.84 -20.05 11.58
C LEU A 443 -11.30 -20.44 12.98
N THR A 444 -12.53 -20.09 13.35
CA THR A 444 -13.15 -20.50 14.62
C THR A 444 -13.56 -21.99 14.61
N ILE A 445 -12.57 -22.86 14.43
CA ILE A 445 -12.67 -24.33 14.46
C ILE A 445 -11.76 -24.83 15.58
N ASP A 446 -12.31 -25.64 16.48
CA ASP A 446 -11.56 -26.32 17.53
C ASP A 446 -11.70 -27.85 17.45
N GLU A 447 -11.22 -28.57 18.45
CA GLU A 447 -11.24 -30.03 18.50
C GLU A 447 -12.66 -30.60 18.57
N ASP A 448 -13.64 -29.79 19.01
CA ASP A 448 -15.06 -30.15 19.04
C ASP A 448 -15.73 -29.92 17.66
N GLY A 449 -15.04 -29.25 16.73
CA GLY A 449 -15.45 -29.02 15.35
C GLY A 449 -15.60 -27.55 14.98
N GLN A 450 -16.45 -27.27 14.00
CA GLN A 450 -16.66 -25.93 13.47
C GLN A 450 -17.65 -25.16 14.35
N ALA A 451 -17.25 -24.01 14.90
CA ALA A 451 -18.08 -23.28 15.85
C ALA A 451 -19.34 -22.70 15.20
N ARG A 452 -20.53 -23.11 15.68
CA ARG A 452 -21.82 -22.74 15.05
C ARG A 452 -22.54 -21.58 15.72
N ASP A 453 -22.58 -21.53 17.06
CA ASP A 453 -23.18 -20.44 17.82
C ASP A 453 -22.17 -19.35 18.21
N CYS A 454 -22.68 -18.17 18.58
CA CYS A 454 -21.87 -17.00 18.90
C CYS A 454 -20.90 -17.24 20.07
N GLU A 455 -21.34 -17.90 21.15
CA GLU A 455 -20.51 -18.11 22.34
C GLU A 455 -19.35 -19.07 22.04
N TRP A 456 -19.61 -20.13 21.27
CA TRP A 456 -18.56 -21.04 20.84
C TRP A 456 -17.57 -20.34 19.90
N LYS A 457 -18.04 -19.57 18.91
CA LYS A 457 -17.15 -18.79 18.02
C LYS A 457 -16.24 -17.86 18.82
N LEU A 458 -16.78 -17.14 19.80
CA LEU A 458 -15.99 -16.23 20.67
C LEU A 458 -15.02 -16.99 21.58
N LYS A 459 -15.41 -18.14 22.13
CA LYS A 459 -14.51 -19.01 22.91
C LYS A 459 -13.27 -19.39 22.09
N VAL A 460 -13.47 -19.84 20.85
CA VAL A 460 -12.36 -20.24 19.97
C VAL A 460 -11.54 -19.03 19.53
N ALA A 461 -12.18 -17.93 19.15
CA ALA A 461 -11.50 -16.70 18.75
C ALA A 461 -10.58 -16.16 19.85
N ARG A 462 -11.04 -16.13 21.11
CA ARG A 462 -10.23 -15.72 22.27
C ARG A 462 -8.99 -16.61 22.41
N ARG A 463 -9.16 -17.94 22.33
CA ARG A 463 -8.04 -18.90 22.39
C ARG A 463 -7.02 -18.64 21.27
N LEU A 464 -7.49 -18.48 20.04
CA LEU A 464 -6.62 -18.21 18.88
C LEU A 464 -5.85 -16.89 19.06
N ILE A 465 -6.52 -15.81 19.45
CA ILE A 465 -5.87 -14.50 19.63
C ILE A 465 -4.79 -14.57 20.72
N THR A 466 -5.09 -15.18 21.87
CA THR A 466 -4.12 -15.36 22.94
C THR A 466 -2.93 -16.21 22.48
N ASP A 467 -3.16 -17.35 21.82
CA ASP A 467 -2.08 -18.24 21.39
C ASP A 467 -1.18 -17.57 20.33
N LEU A 468 -1.79 -16.94 19.32
CA LEU A 468 -1.06 -16.23 18.26
C LEU A 468 -0.23 -15.05 18.81
N THR A 469 -0.74 -14.32 19.79
CA THR A 469 -0.03 -13.16 20.38
C THR A 469 1.03 -13.59 21.39
N GLU A 470 0.70 -14.45 22.34
CA GLU A 470 1.59 -14.82 23.46
C GLU A 470 2.66 -15.85 23.07
N ASN A 471 2.30 -16.88 22.29
CA ASN A 471 3.23 -17.96 21.96
C ASN A 471 3.97 -17.73 20.63
N TRP A 472 3.33 -17.01 19.69
CA TRP A 472 3.89 -16.80 18.35
C TRP A 472 4.27 -15.35 18.04
N GLY A 473 4.02 -14.41 18.97
CA GLY A 473 4.46 -13.01 18.83
C GLY A 473 3.81 -12.28 17.65
N ILE A 474 2.65 -12.74 17.17
CA ILE A 474 1.92 -12.08 16.08
C ILE A 474 1.28 -10.81 16.63
N ASN A 475 1.38 -9.70 15.90
CA ASN A 475 0.67 -8.47 16.28
C ASN A 475 -0.84 -8.69 16.17
N THR A 476 -1.61 -8.15 17.11
CA THR A 476 -3.08 -8.19 17.12
C THR A 476 -3.70 -7.78 15.78
N GLY A 477 -3.21 -6.70 15.16
CA GLY A 477 -3.68 -6.20 13.88
C GLY A 477 -3.39 -7.10 12.66
N ASP A 478 -2.46 -8.06 12.79
CA ASP A 478 -2.08 -9.00 11.73
C ASP A 478 -2.91 -10.30 11.74
N ILE A 479 -3.84 -10.43 12.69
CA ILE A 479 -4.73 -11.57 12.87
C ILE A 479 -6.09 -11.27 12.20
N LEU A 480 -6.50 -12.13 11.27
CA LEU A 480 -7.83 -12.11 10.65
C LEU A 480 -8.65 -13.28 11.21
N ILE A 481 -9.64 -13.02 12.06
CA ILE A 481 -10.53 -14.07 12.56
C ILE A 481 -11.66 -14.31 11.57
N ASP A 482 -11.84 -15.57 11.18
CA ASP A 482 -13.02 -16.03 10.44
C ASP A 482 -14.03 -16.65 11.42
N CYS A 483 -15.13 -15.92 11.62
CA CYS A 483 -16.25 -16.35 12.47
C CYS A 483 -17.12 -17.42 11.81
N LEU A 484 -16.70 -18.03 10.71
CA LEU A 484 -17.35 -19.06 9.91
C LEU A 484 -18.72 -18.68 9.36
N THR A 485 -18.90 -18.89 8.06
CA THR A 485 -20.20 -18.73 7.39
C THR A 485 -20.76 -20.09 6.99
N PHE A 486 -21.98 -20.39 7.43
CA PHE A 486 -22.69 -21.63 7.08
C PHE A 486 -23.91 -21.37 6.18
N PRO A 487 -24.36 -22.37 5.40
CA PRO A 487 -25.54 -22.22 4.56
C PRO A 487 -26.84 -22.11 5.38
N VAL A 488 -27.60 -21.04 5.18
CA VAL A 488 -28.90 -20.82 5.88
C VAL A 488 -30.11 -21.34 5.09
N ALA A 489 -29.87 -21.78 3.85
CA ALA A 489 -30.92 -22.19 2.91
C ALA A 489 -31.10 -23.71 2.77
N THR A 490 -30.52 -24.52 3.67
CA THR A 490 -30.59 -26.00 3.60
C THR A 490 -31.97 -26.56 3.98
N GLY A 491 -32.79 -25.77 4.69
CA GLY A 491 -34.06 -26.20 5.27
C GLY A 491 -33.92 -27.01 6.57
N GLN A 492 -32.70 -27.20 7.08
CA GLN A 492 -32.46 -27.87 8.36
C GLN A 492 -32.65 -26.90 9.52
N GLU A 493 -33.36 -27.31 10.57
CA GLU A 493 -33.66 -26.46 11.72
C GLU A 493 -32.39 -25.92 12.39
N GLU A 494 -31.38 -26.79 12.48
CA GLU A 494 -30.12 -26.46 13.14
C GLU A 494 -29.36 -25.33 12.42
N THR A 495 -29.53 -25.12 11.11
CA THR A 495 -28.78 -24.12 10.34
C THR A 495 -29.50 -22.79 10.19
N ARG A 496 -30.76 -22.70 10.67
CA ARG A 496 -31.60 -21.51 10.50
C ARG A 496 -31.02 -20.27 11.16
N ARG A 497 -30.34 -20.46 12.29
CA ARG A 497 -29.76 -19.37 13.09
C ARG A 497 -28.30 -19.07 12.77
N ASP A 498 -27.63 -19.86 11.94
CA ASP A 498 -26.18 -19.70 11.72
C ASP A 498 -25.82 -18.28 11.22
N GLY A 499 -26.68 -17.66 10.40
CA GLY A 499 -26.48 -16.29 9.90
C GLY A 499 -26.42 -15.24 11.02
N ILE A 500 -27.40 -15.23 11.92
CA ILE A 500 -27.44 -14.30 13.06
C ILE A 500 -26.31 -14.57 14.06
N GLU A 501 -25.96 -15.83 14.30
CA GLU A 501 -24.87 -16.21 15.21
C GLU A 501 -23.51 -15.71 14.71
N THR A 502 -23.25 -15.76 13.39
CA THR A 502 -22.03 -15.19 12.78
C THR A 502 -22.00 -13.67 12.88
N ILE A 503 -23.11 -12.97 12.59
CA ILE A 503 -23.20 -11.50 12.70
C ILE A 503 -22.94 -11.05 14.14
N GLU A 504 -23.55 -11.72 15.12
CA GLU A 504 -23.37 -11.40 16.54
C GLU A 504 -21.95 -11.69 17.04
N ALA A 505 -21.34 -12.80 16.57
CA ALA A 505 -19.94 -13.10 16.87
C ALA A 505 -19.00 -12.01 16.37
N ILE A 506 -19.19 -11.51 15.13
CA ILE A 506 -18.39 -10.40 14.58
C ILE A 506 -18.53 -9.15 15.44
N ARG A 507 -19.77 -8.75 15.76
CA ARG A 507 -20.05 -7.56 16.58
C ARG A 507 -19.31 -7.62 17.92
N ARG A 508 -19.51 -8.71 18.66
CA ARG A 508 -18.91 -8.89 19.99
C ARG A 508 -17.40 -9.05 19.93
N LEU A 509 -16.88 -9.73 18.91
CA LEU A 509 -15.44 -9.85 18.71
C LEU A 509 -14.80 -8.49 18.47
N LYS A 510 -15.44 -7.62 17.68
CA LYS A 510 -14.96 -6.25 17.43
C LYS A 510 -15.04 -5.35 18.65
N GLU A 511 -16.05 -5.53 19.50
CA GLU A 511 -16.14 -4.83 20.78
C GLU A 511 -15.02 -5.26 21.74
N GLU A 512 -14.69 -6.55 21.79
CA GLU A 512 -13.67 -7.10 22.70
C GLU A 512 -12.24 -6.89 22.20
N PHE A 513 -12.01 -7.06 20.89
CA PHE A 513 -10.72 -6.96 20.24
C PHE A 513 -10.77 -6.00 19.04
N PRO A 514 -10.85 -4.68 19.28
CA PRO A 514 -11.05 -3.70 18.21
C PRO A 514 -9.90 -3.64 17.22
N GLU A 515 -8.69 -4.10 17.57
CA GLU A 515 -7.50 -4.14 16.71
C GLU A 515 -7.48 -5.34 15.75
N VAL A 516 -8.09 -6.45 16.15
CA VAL A 516 -8.14 -7.68 15.36
C VAL A 516 -8.99 -7.46 14.11
N GLN A 517 -8.56 -8.07 13.01
CA GLN A 517 -9.31 -8.03 11.76
C GLN A 517 -10.29 -9.20 11.71
N THR A 518 -11.33 -9.08 10.91
CA THR A 518 -12.36 -10.09 10.69
C THR A 518 -12.51 -10.36 9.21
N THR A 519 -12.70 -11.62 8.86
CA THR A 519 -12.90 -12.06 7.47
C THR A 519 -14.00 -13.10 7.38
N LEU A 520 -14.64 -13.24 6.22
CA LEU A 520 -15.60 -14.30 5.97
C LEU A 520 -15.57 -14.77 4.52
N GLY A 521 -15.69 -16.09 4.33
CA GLY A 521 -16.16 -16.70 3.08
C GLY A 521 -17.68 -16.51 2.89
N VAL A 522 -18.10 -15.31 2.45
CA VAL A 522 -19.52 -14.92 2.34
C VAL A 522 -20.32 -15.86 1.44
N SER A 523 -19.72 -16.35 0.35
CA SER A 523 -20.39 -17.22 -0.64
C SER A 523 -20.94 -18.53 -0.07
N ASN A 524 -20.55 -18.93 1.14
CA ASN A 524 -21.05 -20.12 1.82
C ASN A 524 -22.50 -19.96 2.31
N VAL A 525 -22.94 -18.74 2.65
CA VAL A 525 -24.29 -18.48 3.22
C VAL A 525 -25.42 -18.93 2.29
N SER A 526 -25.17 -18.83 0.98
CA SER A 526 -26.15 -19.09 -0.08
C SER A 526 -25.93 -20.42 -0.80
N PHE A 527 -25.12 -21.33 -0.23
CA PHE A 527 -24.94 -22.66 -0.80
C PHE A 527 -26.28 -23.39 -0.93
N GLY A 528 -26.50 -24.04 -2.09
CA GLY A 528 -27.77 -24.70 -2.42
C GLY A 528 -28.81 -23.82 -3.16
N LEU A 529 -28.61 -22.51 -3.23
CA LEU A 529 -29.52 -21.60 -3.95
C LEU A 529 -29.17 -21.42 -5.43
N ASN A 530 -30.14 -20.99 -6.23
CA ASN A 530 -29.93 -20.63 -7.63
C ASN A 530 -29.08 -19.34 -7.78
N PRO A 531 -28.42 -19.09 -8.93
CA PRO A 531 -27.51 -17.97 -9.08
C PRO A 531 -28.09 -16.58 -8.78
N ALA A 532 -29.36 -16.34 -9.13
CA ALA A 532 -30.02 -15.05 -8.89
C ALA A 532 -30.27 -14.81 -7.38
N ALA A 533 -30.78 -15.83 -6.69
CA ALA A 533 -31.00 -15.80 -5.25
C ALA A 533 -29.69 -15.64 -4.47
N ARG A 534 -28.60 -16.29 -4.90
CA ARG A 534 -27.26 -16.17 -4.30
C ARG A 534 -26.74 -14.74 -4.31
N ILE A 535 -26.92 -14.02 -5.43
CA ILE A 535 -26.48 -12.62 -5.55
C ILE A 535 -27.14 -11.77 -4.47
N VAL A 536 -28.46 -11.90 -4.31
CA VAL A 536 -29.21 -11.11 -3.32
C VAL A 536 -28.82 -11.51 -1.90
N LEU A 537 -28.85 -12.80 -1.56
CA LEU A 537 -28.56 -13.25 -0.20
C LEU A 537 -27.14 -12.92 0.24
N ASN A 538 -26.14 -13.13 -0.62
CA ASN A 538 -24.74 -12.77 -0.32
C ASN A 538 -24.58 -11.27 -0.08
N SER A 539 -25.26 -10.44 -0.89
CA SER A 539 -25.15 -8.98 -0.79
C SER A 539 -25.76 -8.45 0.49
N VAL A 540 -26.95 -8.95 0.86
CA VAL A 540 -27.62 -8.57 2.11
C VAL A 540 -26.85 -9.08 3.32
N PHE A 541 -26.39 -10.34 3.30
CA PHE A 541 -25.62 -10.90 4.42
C PHE A 541 -24.30 -10.16 4.65
N LEU A 542 -23.57 -9.86 3.58
CA LEU A 542 -22.33 -9.09 3.66
C LEU A 542 -22.58 -7.69 4.21
N HIS A 543 -23.63 -6.99 3.76
CA HIS A 543 -23.99 -5.69 4.31
C HIS A 543 -24.23 -5.73 5.81
N GLU A 544 -24.97 -6.73 6.31
CA GLU A 544 -25.21 -6.90 7.73
C GLU A 544 -23.93 -7.24 8.52
N CYS A 545 -23.04 -8.04 7.95
CA CYS A 545 -21.74 -8.34 8.56
C CYS A 545 -20.84 -7.10 8.62
N VAL A 546 -20.78 -6.29 7.56
CA VAL A 546 -20.01 -5.02 7.54
C VAL A 546 -20.57 -4.05 8.59
N ASN A 547 -21.89 -3.93 8.72
CA ASN A 547 -22.51 -3.13 9.77
C ASN A 547 -22.20 -3.65 11.19
N ALA A 548 -21.98 -4.95 11.34
CA ALA A 548 -21.52 -5.54 12.60
C ALA A 548 -20.01 -5.34 12.84
N GLY A 549 -19.25 -4.88 11.85
CA GLY A 549 -17.82 -4.58 11.96
C GLY A 549 -16.91 -5.50 11.15
N LEU A 550 -17.43 -6.25 10.17
CA LEU A 550 -16.61 -7.08 9.28
C LEU A 550 -15.61 -6.22 8.48
N ASP A 551 -14.31 -6.53 8.57
CA ASP A 551 -13.25 -5.76 7.87
C ASP A 551 -13.04 -6.24 6.44
N SER A 552 -13.15 -7.54 6.19
CA SER A 552 -12.83 -8.15 4.90
C SER A 552 -13.76 -9.30 4.52
N ALA A 553 -13.85 -9.60 3.23
CA ALA A 553 -14.70 -10.68 2.74
C ALA A 553 -14.09 -11.36 1.51
N ILE A 554 -14.09 -12.68 1.50
CA ILE A 554 -13.73 -13.50 0.34
C ILE A 554 -14.99 -13.63 -0.53
N VAL A 555 -14.97 -12.92 -1.67
CA VAL A 555 -16.13 -12.73 -2.56
C VAL A 555 -15.73 -12.59 -4.01
N HIS A 556 -16.70 -12.69 -4.91
CA HIS A 556 -16.61 -12.16 -6.25
C HIS A 556 -17.21 -10.75 -6.30
N PRO A 557 -16.41 -9.66 -6.29
CA PRO A 557 -16.91 -8.31 -6.03
C PRO A 557 -17.96 -7.84 -7.04
N SER A 558 -17.82 -8.22 -8.32
CA SER A 558 -18.78 -7.87 -9.38
C SER A 558 -20.16 -8.53 -9.24
N LYS A 559 -20.32 -9.51 -8.33
CA LYS A 559 -21.60 -10.14 -8.01
C LYS A 559 -22.25 -9.59 -6.74
N ILE A 560 -21.59 -8.70 -6.00
CA ILE A 560 -22.18 -8.10 -4.81
C ILE A 560 -22.99 -6.88 -5.24
N THR A 561 -24.32 -6.92 -5.07
CA THR A 561 -25.22 -5.86 -5.49
C THR A 561 -25.41 -4.82 -4.38
N PRO A 562 -25.27 -3.51 -4.67
CA PRO A 562 -25.61 -2.43 -3.74
C PRO A 562 -27.01 -2.59 -3.15
N MET A 563 -27.18 -2.35 -1.84
CA MET A 563 -28.45 -2.55 -1.13
C MET A 563 -29.63 -1.74 -1.72
N ASN A 564 -29.34 -0.58 -2.29
CA ASN A 564 -30.31 0.30 -2.96
C ASN A 564 -30.71 -0.19 -4.37
N ARG A 565 -30.02 -1.18 -4.92
CA ARG A 565 -30.32 -1.81 -6.22
C ARG A 565 -31.05 -3.15 -6.08
N ILE A 566 -31.19 -3.65 -4.87
CA ILE A 566 -31.95 -4.87 -4.58
C ILE A 566 -33.42 -4.47 -4.42
N GLU A 567 -34.32 -5.21 -5.06
CA GLU A 567 -35.77 -4.99 -4.93
C GLU A 567 -36.19 -5.08 -3.45
N ASP A 568 -36.98 -4.12 -2.98
CA ASP A 568 -37.32 -3.99 -1.56
C ASP A 568 -37.88 -5.28 -0.95
N ARG A 569 -38.73 -6.01 -1.68
CA ARG A 569 -39.30 -7.27 -1.21
C ARG A 569 -38.26 -8.38 -1.12
N GLN A 570 -37.36 -8.49 -2.10
CA GLN A 570 -36.26 -9.47 -2.06
C GLN A 570 -35.30 -9.18 -0.91
N ARG A 571 -35.03 -7.89 -0.65
CA ARG A 571 -34.18 -7.44 0.47
C ARG A 571 -34.81 -7.77 1.83
N GLU A 572 -36.10 -7.46 2.02
CA GLU A 572 -36.82 -7.73 3.25
C GLU A 572 -36.82 -9.23 3.60
N VAL A 573 -37.15 -10.09 2.63
CA VAL A 573 -37.20 -11.54 2.85
C VAL A 573 -35.80 -12.13 3.06
N ALA A 574 -34.77 -11.60 2.39
CA ALA A 574 -33.39 -12.00 2.67
C ALA A 574 -32.96 -11.65 4.10
N LEU A 575 -33.31 -10.46 4.60
CA LEU A 575 -33.05 -10.06 5.98
C LEU A 575 -33.78 -10.98 6.97
N ASP A 576 -35.06 -11.27 6.70
CA ASP A 576 -35.82 -12.18 7.56
C ASP A 576 -35.25 -13.60 7.57
N LEU A 577 -34.70 -14.07 6.45
CA LEU A 577 -33.98 -15.34 6.38
C LEU A 577 -32.68 -15.33 7.19
N ILE A 578 -31.87 -14.27 7.06
CA ILE A 578 -30.59 -14.13 7.79
C ILE A 578 -30.80 -14.07 9.31
N TYR A 579 -31.84 -13.34 9.74
CA TYR A 579 -32.16 -13.14 11.16
C TYR A 579 -33.14 -14.17 11.73
N ASP A 580 -33.48 -15.21 10.96
CA ASP A 580 -34.45 -16.26 11.31
C ASP A 580 -35.80 -15.73 11.86
N ARG A 581 -36.38 -14.73 11.19
CA ARG A 581 -37.64 -14.07 11.61
C ARG A 581 -38.88 -14.83 11.17
N ARG A 582 -38.95 -16.12 11.51
CA ARG A 582 -40.14 -16.95 11.30
C ARG A 582 -41.28 -16.50 12.20
N GLN A 583 -42.51 -16.59 11.70
CA GLN A 583 -43.71 -16.32 12.51
C GLN A 583 -44.53 -17.60 12.68
N TYR A 584 -45.07 -17.78 13.89
CA TYR A 584 -45.81 -18.98 14.27
C TYR A 584 -47.20 -18.60 14.81
N ALA A 585 -48.20 -19.42 14.47
CA ALA A 585 -49.51 -19.41 15.10
C ALA A 585 -49.68 -20.73 15.87
N GLY A 586 -49.36 -20.72 17.17
CA GLY A 586 -49.23 -21.97 17.93
C GLY A 586 -47.97 -22.73 17.53
N GLU A 587 -48.12 -23.99 17.12
CA GLU A 587 -47.01 -24.83 16.61
C GLU A 587 -46.83 -24.73 15.07
N GLU A 588 -47.74 -24.07 14.37
CA GLU A 588 -47.71 -23.96 12.91
C GLU A 588 -46.90 -22.72 12.46
N CYS A 589 -45.92 -22.92 11.58
CA CYS A 589 -45.17 -21.83 10.97
C CYS A 589 -46.01 -21.19 9.85
N ILE A 590 -46.49 -19.97 10.09
CA ILE A 590 -47.34 -19.21 9.15
C ILE A 590 -46.51 -18.34 8.20
N TYR A 591 -45.25 -18.08 8.54
CA TYR A 591 -44.30 -17.35 7.71
C TYR A 591 -42.92 -17.97 7.85
N ASP A 592 -42.46 -18.59 6.77
CA ASP A 592 -41.08 -19.05 6.61
C ASP A 592 -40.39 -18.23 5.52
N PRO A 593 -39.42 -17.36 5.90
CA PRO A 593 -38.63 -16.59 4.96
C PRO A 593 -37.95 -17.43 3.89
N LEU A 594 -37.51 -18.66 4.18
CA LEU A 594 -36.84 -19.50 3.17
C LEU A 594 -37.82 -19.91 2.07
N THR A 595 -38.99 -20.39 2.46
CA THR A 595 -40.04 -20.79 1.52
C THR A 595 -40.43 -19.60 0.62
N LEU A 596 -40.62 -18.42 1.20
CA LEU A 596 -40.94 -17.22 0.44
C LEU A 596 -39.77 -16.75 -0.44
N PHE A 597 -38.54 -16.84 0.06
CA PHE A 597 -37.35 -16.48 -0.71
C PHE A 597 -37.21 -17.37 -1.95
N LEU A 598 -37.43 -18.68 -1.81
CA LEU A 598 -37.42 -19.61 -2.93
C LEU A 598 -38.51 -19.27 -3.97
N GLN A 599 -39.71 -18.89 -3.53
CA GLN A 599 -40.80 -18.45 -4.41
C GLN A 599 -40.46 -17.18 -5.19
N LEU A 600 -39.81 -16.20 -4.55
CA LEU A 600 -39.41 -14.94 -5.21
C LEU A 600 -38.41 -15.16 -6.35
N PHE A 601 -37.63 -16.23 -6.30
CA PHE A 601 -36.62 -16.57 -7.32
C PHE A 601 -37.02 -17.77 -8.19
N GLU A 602 -38.25 -18.24 -8.11
CA GLU A 602 -38.78 -19.30 -8.98
C GLU A 602 -38.94 -18.75 -10.41
N GLY A 603 -38.23 -19.34 -11.37
CA GLY A 603 -38.27 -18.89 -12.78
C GLY A 603 -37.53 -17.57 -13.08
N VAL A 604 -36.83 -16.99 -12.10
CA VAL A 604 -36.03 -15.76 -12.29
C VAL A 604 -34.65 -16.12 -12.86
N GLU A 605 -34.43 -15.86 -14.15
CA GLU A 605 -33.12 -15.95 -14.77
C GLU A 605 -32.36 -14.61 -14.70
N VAL A 606 -31.05 -14.67 -14.50
CA VAL A 606 -30.18 -13.47 -14.49
C VAL A 606 -30.30 -12.68 -15.81
N THR A 607 -30.59 -13.37 -16.91
CA THR A 607 -30.76 -12.77 -18.25
C THR A 607 -32.06 -11.99 -18.39
N SER A 608 -33.16 -12.45 -17.77
CA SER A 608 -34.45 -11.77 -17.87
C SER A 608 -34.49 -10.47 -17.06
N SER A 609 -33.85 -10.44 -15.88
CA SER A 609 -33.74 -9.20 -15.09
C SER A 609 -32.93 -8.10 -15.77
N ARG A 610 -31.88 -8.48 -16.53
CA ARG A 610 -31.09 -7.55 -17.34
C ARG A 610 -31.93 -6.91 -18.46
N LEU A 611 -32.81 -7.68 -19.10
CA LEU A 611 -33.69 -7.18 -20.16
C LEU A 611 -34.74 -6.19 -19.62
N THR A 612 -35.33 -6.47 -18.46
CA THR A 612 -36.29 -5.55 -17.81
C THR A 612 -35.62 -4.22 -17.45
N ARG A 613 -34.42 -4.25 -16.85
CA ARG A 613 -33.65 -3.03 -16.56
C ARG A 613 -33.30 -2.22 -17.80
N ALA A 614 -32.94 -2.86 -18.90
CA ALA A 614 -32.65 -2.18 -20.16
C ALA A 614 -33.90 -1.46 -20.71
N ALA A 615 -35.09 -2.06 -20.58
CA ALA A 615 -36.35 -1.46 -20.98
C ALA A 615 -36.75 -0.27 -20.08
N GLU A 616 -36.57 -0.39 -18.76
CA GLU A 616 -36.79 0.71 -17.82
C GLU A 616 -35.86 1.90 -18.11
N LEU A 617 -34.57 1.65 -18.31
CA LEU A 617 -33.59 2.67 -18.66
C LEU A 617 -33.96 3.40 -19.96
N ALA A 618 -34.42 2.65 -20.97
CA ALA A 618 -34.84 3.22 -22.25
C ALA A 618 -36.07 4.14 -22.12
N SER A 619 -36.92 3.94 -21.11
CA SER A 619 -38.13 4.72 -20.87
C SER A 619 -37.90 6.09 -20.19
N LEU A 620 -36.71 6.33 -19.65
CA LEU A 620 -36.36 7.59 -18.98
C LEU A 620 -36.16 8.75 -19.98
N PRO A 621 -36.46 10.01 -19.59
CA PRO A 621 -36.08 11.20 -20.35
C PRO A 621 -34.58 11.25 -20.63
N LEU A 622 -34.16 11.77 -21.80
CA LEU A 622 -32.77 11.71 -22.28
C LEU A 622 -31.73 12.19 -21.25
N THR A 623 -31.95 13.35 -20.62
CA THR A 623 -31.00 13.91 -19.64
C THR A 623 -30.90 13.06 -18.37
N GLN A 624 -32.03 12.54 -17.88
CA GLN A 624 -32.06 11.60 -16.75
C GLN A 624 -31.44 10.26 -17.12
N ARG A 625 -31.64 9.80 -18.36
CA ARG A 625 -31.07 8.56 -18.89
C ARG A 625 -29.56 8.64 -19.02
N LEU A 626 -29.01 9.76 -19.48
CA LEU A 626 -27.56 10.02 -19.51
C LEU A 626 -26.94 9.95 -18.11
N ALA A 627 -27.53 10.64 -17.13
CA ALA A 627 -27.09 10.56 -15.74
C ALA A 627 -27.23 9.13 -15.18
N ARG A 628 -28.35 8.46 -15.47
CA ARG A 628 -28.63 7.10 -14.99
C ARG A 628 -27.67 6.06 -15.57
N ARG A 629 -27.24 6.21 -16.82
CA ARG A 629 -26.20 5.35 -17.43
C ARG A 629 -24.86 5.45 -16.70
N ILE A 630 -24.46 6.65 -16.29
CA ILE A 630 -23.27 6.83 -15.46
C ILE A 630 -23.46 6.16 -14.11
N ILE A 631 -24.58 6.41 -13.42
CA ILE A 631 -24.89 5.80 -12.11
C ILE A 631 -24.86 4.28 -12.21
N ASP A 632 -25.49 3.70 -13.23
CA ASP A 632 -25.62 2.26 -13.44
C ASP A 632 -24.41 1.59 -14.09
N GLY A 633 -23.44 2.38 -14.59
CA GLY A 633 -22.28 1.84 -15.30
C GLY A 633 -22.68 1.16 -16.62
N GLU A 634 -23.74 1.64 -17.28
CA GLU A 634 -24.31 1.02 -18.49
C GLU A 634 -23.77 1.67 -19.78
N LYS A 635 -22.87 0.95 -20.45
CA LYS A 635 -22.23 1.38 -21.71
C LYS A 635 -23.11 1.18 -22.94
N VAL A 636 -23.99 0.17 -22.93
CA VAL A 636 -24.74 -0.24 -24.14
C VAL A 636 -25.80 0.80 -24.49
N GLY A 637 -25.62 1.49 -25.62
CA GLY A 637 -26.52 2.55 -26.08
C GLY A 637 -26.15 3.96 -25.58
N LEU A 638 -25.02 4.11 -24.88
CA LEU A 638 -24.50 5.41 -24.45
C LEU A 638 -24.24 6.36 -25.63
N GLU A 639 -23.50 5.90 -26.65
CA GLU A 639 -23.14 6.73 -27.82
C GLU A 639 -24.36 7.25 -28.57
N ALA A 640 -25.41 6.43 -28.69
CA ALA A 640 -26.67 6.83 -29.31
C ALA A 640 -27.38 7.94 -28.51
N ASP A 641 -27.36 7.86 -27.18
CA ASP A 641 -27.92 8.90 -26.32
C ASP A 641 -27.09 10.19 -26.36
N LEU A 642 -25.76 10.09 -26.42
CA LEU A 642 -24.86 11.24 -26.59
C LEU A 642 -25.10 11.93 -27.94
N GLN A 643 -25.25 11.17 -29.02
CA GLN A 643 -25.59 11.70 -30.34
C GLN A 643 -26.94 12.40 -30.32
N THR A 644 -27.96 11.78 -29.72
CA THR A 644 -29.31 12.38 -29.62
C THR A 644 -29.25 13.70 -28.86
N ALA A 645 -28.46 13.80 -27.79
CA ALA A 645 -28.31 15.04 -27.02
C ALA A 645 -27.64 16.16 -27.84
N MET A 646 -26.64 15.82 -28.65
CA MET A 646 -26.02 16.78 -29.58
C MET A 646 -26.98 17.19 -30.71
N ASP A 647 -27.77 16.25 -31.24
CA ASP A 647 -28.78 16.53 -32.27
C ASP A 647 -29.91 17.45 -31.74
N GLU A 648 -30.21 17.37 -30.44
CA GLU A 648 -31.12 18.28 -29.72
C GLU A 648 -30.49 19.66 -29.40
N GLY A 649 -29.23 19.89 -29.80
CA GLY A 649 -28.53 21.17 -29.70
C GLY A 649 -27.74 21.38 -28.40
N MET A 650 -27.49 20.31 -27.62
CA MET A 650 -26.60 20.42 -26.45
C MET A 650 -25.14 20.40 -26.87
N GLU A 651 -24.38 21.38 -26.42
CA GLU A 651 -22.93 21.42 -26.62
C GLU A 651 -22.24 20.24 -25.91
N PRO A 652 -21.22 19.57 -26.51
CA PRO A 652 -20.54 18.42 -25.91
C PRO A 652 -20.05 18.66 -24.47
N LEU A 653 -19.56 19.87 -24.18
CA LEU A 653 -19.12 20.26 -22.84
C LEU A 653 -20.28 20.44 -21.84
N ALA A 654 -21.45 20.90 -22.31
CA ALA A 654 -22.63 21.02 -21.47
C ALA A 654 -23.14 19.62 -21.07
N ILE A 655 -23.12 18.66 -22.00
CA ILE A 655 -23.48 17.26 -21.71
C ILE A 655 -22.60 16.69 -20.60
N ILE A 656 -21.27 16.91 -20.68
CA ILE A 656 -20.33 16.47 -19.64
C ILE A 656 -20.65 17.14 -18.29
N ASN A 657 -20.71 18.47 -18.27
CA ASN A 657 -20.78 19.22 -17.02
C ASN A 657 -22.15 19.15 -16.32
N GLU A 658 -23.24 19.13 -17.08
CA GLU A 658 -24.60 19.26 -16.53
C GLU A 658 -25.32 17.91 -16.35
N HIS A 659 -24.89 16.85 -17.05
CA HIS A 659 -25.58 15.56 -17.02
C HIS A 659 -24.68 14.41 -16.57
N LEU A 660 -23.52 14.24 -17.21
CA LEU A 660 -22.63 13.12 -16.89
C LEU A 660 -21.95 13.31 -15.51
N LEU A 661 -21.48 14.52 -15.21
CA LEU A 661 -20.91 14.84 -13.90
C LEU A 661 -21.94 14.77 -12.77
N GLU A 662 -23.23 15.10 -13.01
CA GLU A 662 -24.26 14.92 -11.97
C GLU A 662 -24.48 13.44 -11.65
N GLY A 663 -24.47 12.57 -12.68
CA GLY A 663 -24.46 11.12 -12.46
C GLY A 663 -23.25 10.66 -11.63
N MET A 664 -22.06 11.17 -11.94
CA MET A 664 -20.84 10.86 -11.19
C MET A 664 -20.86 11.41 -9.76
N LYS A 665 -21.51 12.54 -9.53
CA LYS A 665 -21.72 13.10 -8.18
C LYS A 665 -22.60 12.20 -7.34
N VAL A 666 -23.70 11.67 -7.89
CA VAL A 666 -24.54 10.67 -7.21
C VAL A 666 -23.74 9.41 -6.90
N VAL A 667 -22.91 8.92 -7.84
CA VAL A 667 -21.98 7.79 -7.58
C VAL A 667 -21.06 8.10 -6.40
N GLY A 668 -20.47 9.30 -6.37
CA GLY A 668 -19.63 9.75 -5.26
C GLY A 668 -20.38 9.86 -3.93
N GLU A 669 -21.62 10.35 -3.93
CA GLU A 669 -22.47 10.40 -2.74
C GLU A 669 -22.82 9.00 -2.21
N LEU A 670 -23.16 8.07 -3.10
CA LEU A 670 -23.46 6.68 -2.73
C LEU A 670 -22.23 5.94 -2.20
N PHE A 671 -21.07 6.14 -2.84
CA PHE A 671 -19.80 5.58 -2.37
C PHE A 671 -19.38 6.19 -1.03
N GLY A 672 -19.52 7.51 -0.86
CA GLY A 672 -19.22 8.21 0.39
C GLY A 672 -20.11 7.80 1.56
N LYS A 673 -21.32 7.30 1.30
CA LYS A 673 -22.21 6.69 2.30
C LYS A 673 -21.98 5.19 2.53
N GLY A 674 -21.07 4.57 1.78
CA GLY A 674 -20.87 3.11 1.80
C GLY A 674 -21.98 2.30 1.11
N GLU A 675 -22.94 2.96 0.46
CA GLU A 675 -24.08 2.31 -0.22
C GLU A 675 -23.70 1.73 -1.58
N MET A 676 -22.60 2.19 -2.19
CA MET A 676 -22.06 1.70 -3.45
C MET A 676 -20.63 1.20 -3.25
N GLN A 677 -20.28 0.07 -3.87
CA GLN A 677 -18.95 -0.54 -3.76
C GLN A 677 -18.02 -0.08 -4.87
N LEU A 678 -16.70 -0.14 -4.60
CA LEU A 678 -15.64 0.26 -5.54
C LEU A 678 -15.80 -0.32 -6.96
N PRO A 679 -16.20 -1.59 -7.18
CA PRO A 679 -16.39 -2.13 -8.53
C PRO A 679 -17.38 -1.33 -9.38
N PHE A 680 -18.50 -0.90 -8.80
CA PHE A 680 -19.51 -0.11 -9.50
C PHE A 680 -19.03 1.30 -9.78
N VAL A 681 -18.25 1.88 -8.87
CA VAL A 681 -17.61 3.18 -9.08
C VAL A 681 -16.63 3.10 -10.28
N LEU A 682 -15.82 2.04 -10.35
CA LEU A 682 -14.91 1.81 -11.47
C LEU A 682 -15.67 1.62 -12.79
N GLN A 683 -16.78 0.87 -12.76
CA GLN A 683 -17.65 0.69 -13.92
C GLN A 683 -18.26 2.03 -14.38
N SER A 684 -18.79 2.83 -13.46
CA SER A 684 -19.29 4.19 -13.74
C SER A 684 -18.21 5.09 -14.33
N ALA A 685 -16.98 5.01 -13.81
CA ALA A 685 -15.83 5.77 -14.31
C ALA A 685 -15.44 5.34 -15.75
N GLU A 686 -15.51 4.05 -16.09
CA GLU A 686 -15.23 3.56 -17.43
C GLU A 686 -16.30 4.03 -18.45
N VAL A 687 -17.57 4.05 -18.05
CA VAL A 687 -18.66 4.63 -18.86
C VAL A 687 -18.46 6.13 -19.03
N MET A 688 -18.08 6.84 -17.97
CA MET A 688 -17.74 8.27 -18.03
C MET A 688 -16.58 8.54 -18.99
N LYS A 689 -15.51 7.75 -18.92
CA LYS A 689 -14.35 7.85 -19.81
C LYS A 689 -14.73 7.61 -21.27
N THR A 690 -15.56 6.59 -21.52
CA THR A 690 -16.11 6.32 -22.85
C THR A 690 -16.91 7.52 -23.36
N ALA A 691 -17.78 8.10 -22.53
CA ALA A 691 -18.59 9.26 -22.90
C ALA A 691 -17.75 10.48 -23.25
N VAL A 692 -16.75 10.80 -22.42
CA VAL A 692 -15.85 11.94 -22.65
C VAL A 692 -15.04 11.74 -23.93
N ALA A 693 -14.48 10.55 -24.16
CA ALA A 693 -13.72 10.25 -25.38
C ALA A 693 -14.59 10.38 -26.65
N TYR A 694 -15.86 10.00 -26.58
CA TYR A 694 -16.81 10.19 -27.69
C TYR A 694 -17.07 11.68 -27.96
N LEU A 695 -17.38 12.45 -26.91
CA LEU A 695 -17.72 13.87 -27.00
C LEU A 695 -16.52 14.76 -27.40
N GLU A 696 -15.31 14.37 -27.04
CA GLU A 696 -14.07 15.09 -27.39
C GLU A 696 -13.90 15.27 -28.90
N ALA A 697 -14.33 14.28 -29.70
CA ALA A 697 -14.24 14.34 -31.17
C ALA A 697 -15.08 15.49 -31.78
N PHE A 698 -16.03 16.04 -31.04
CA PHE A 698 -16.96 17.08 -31.48
C PHE A 698 -16.67 18.46 -30.89
N MET A 699 -15.56 18.63 -30.14
CA MET A 699 -15.18 19.93 -29.56
C MET A 699 -14.37 20.78 -30.55
N GLU A 700 -14.63 22.10 -30.58
CA GLU A 700 -13.88 23.04 -31.42
C GLU A 700 -12.41 23.19 -30.96
N LYS A 701 -11.47 23.15 -31.91
CA LYS A 701 -10.04 23.39 -31.68
C LYS A 701 -9.65 24.80 -32.11
N THR A 702 -9.04 25.58 -31.23
CA THR A 702 -8.48 26.89 -31.57
C THR A 702 -7.04 26.72 -32.06
N SER A 703 -6.74 27.14 -33.28
CA SER A 703 -5.46 26.88 -33.97
C SER A 703 -4.34 27.87 -33.62
N ALA A 704 -4.10 28.13 -32.34
CA ALA A 704 -3.06 29.07 -31.88
C ALA A 704 -1.98 28.35 -31.06
N ASP A 705 -0.90 27.87 -31.68
CA ASP A 705 0.22 27.29 -30.93
C ASP A 705 1.04 28.36 -30.17
N GLY A 706 1.44 28.06 -28.93
CA GLY A 706 2.53 28.75 -28.23
C GLY A 706 2.16 29.76 -27.13
N ARG A 707 1.00 29.62 -26.46
CA ARG A 707 0.58 30.55 -25.40
C ARG A 707 1.29 30.37 -24.04
N GLY A 708 1.90 29.22 -23.80
CA GLY A 708 2.61 28.84 -22.57
C GLY A 708 2.65 27.31 -22.39
N VAL A 709 3.38 26.84 -21.39
CA VAL A 709 3.58 25.42 -21.06
C VAL A 709 3.08 25.13 -19.64
N MET A 710 2.20 24.15 -19.47
CA MET A 710 1.75 23.68 -18.15
C MET A 710 2.07 22.20 -17.97
N VAL A 711 2.72 21.84 -16.88
CA VAL A 711 2.83 20.44 -16.44
C VAL A 711 1.58 20.09 -15.64
N LEU A 712 0.95 18.97 -15.96
CA LEU A 712 -0.27 18.50 -15.30
C LEU A 712 -0.07 17.07 -14.77
N ALA A 713 -0.36 16.87 -13.49
CA ALA A 713 -0.18 15.60 -12.80
C ALA A 713 -1.30 15.34 -11.79
N THR A 714 -1.70 14.07 -11.65
CA THR A 714 -2.45 13.64 -10.47
C THR A 714 -1.43 13.19 -9.42
N VAL A 715 -1.58 13.71 -8.19
CA VAL A 715 -0.60 13.51 -7.11
C VAL A 715 -0.46 12.03 -6.69
N ARG A 716 0.67 11.71 -6.05
CA ARG A 716 0.96 10.39 -5.49
C ARG A 716 -0.21 9.85 -4.66
N GLY A 717 -0.47 8.55 -4.82
CA GLY A 717 -1.56 7.86 -4.13
C GLY A 717 -2.95 8.09 -4.74
N ASP A 718 -3.07 8.92 -5.77
CA ASP A 718 -4.33 9.20 -6.43
C ASP A 718 -4.30 8.73 -7.89
N VAL A 719 -5.35 8.02 -8.28
CA VAL A 719 -5.51 7.36 -9.60
C VAL A 719 -6.48 8.07 -10.51
N HIS A 720 -7.17 9.10 -10.02
CA HIS A 720 -8.23 9.75 -10.79
C HIS A 720 -7.61 10.70 -11.82
N ASP A 721 -8.01 10.58 -13.09
CA ASP A 721 -7.45 11.34 -14.20
C ASP A 721 -8.47 12.14 -15.01
N ILE A 722 -9.78 11.95 -14.79
CA ILE A 722 -10.85 12.58 -15.59
C ILE A 722 -10.75 14.11 -15.54
N GLY A 723 -10.67 14.70 -14.35
CA GLY A 723 -10.57 16.15 -14.18
C GLY A 723 -9.31 16.72 -14.82
N LYS A 724 -8.16 16.07 -14.61
CA LYS A 724 -6.87 16.42 -15.22
C LYS A 724 -6.93 16.38 -16.76
N ASN A 725 -7.50 15.33 -17.33
CA ASN A 725 -7.62 15.18 -18.78
C ASN A 725 -8.56 16.22 -19.38
N LEU A 726 -9.62 16.62 -18.66
CA LEU A 726 -10.47 17.73 -19.10
C LEU A 726 -9.70 19.06 -19.12
N VAL A 727 -8.87 19.32 -18.10
CA VAL A 727 -8.01 20.51 -18.09
C VAL A 727 -7.01 20.47 -19.24
N ASP A 728 -6.40 19.30 -19.50
CA ASP A 728 -5.49 19.09 -20.63
C ASP A 728 -6.18 19.42 -21.96
N ILE A 729 -7.35 18.82 -22.23
CA ILE A 729 -8.13 19.07 -23.45
C ILE A 729 -8.45 20.56 -23.60
N ILE A 730 -8.93 21.22 -22.54
CA ILE A 730 -9.30 22.64 -22.58
C ILE A 730 -8.09 23.53 -22.84
N LEU A 731 -6.97 23.34 -22.14
CA LEU A 731 -5.76 24.13 -22.33
C LEU A 731 -5.16 23.90 -23.71
N SER A 732 -5.05 22.65 -24.14
CA SER A 732 -4.55 22.25 -25.46
C SER A 732 -5.42 22.84 -26.58
N ASN A 733 -6.75 22.78 -26.47
CA ASN A 733 -7.67 23.40 -27.44
C ASN A 733 -7.63 24.94 -27.43
N ASN A 734 -7.06 25.56 -26.40
CA ASN A 734 -6.91 27.01 -26.26
C ASN A 734 -5.48 27.50 -26.55
N GLY A 735 -4.60 26.64 -27.07
CA GLY A 735 -3.28 27.02 -27.56
C GLY A 735 -2.12 26.92 -26.57
N TYR A 736 -2.35 26.27 -25.42
CA TYR A 736 -1.30 25.96 -24.45
C TYR A 736 -0.69 24.60 -24.75
N ARG A 737 0.61 24.46 -24.47
CA ARG A 737 1.27 23.15 -24.48
C ARG A 737 1.11 22.50 -23.11
N VAL A 738 0.37 21.40 -23.05
CA VAL A 738 0.22 20.63 -21.82
C VAL A 738 1.18 19.46 -21.82
N VAL A 739 1.96 19.33 -20.74
CA VAL A 739 2.79 18.15 -20.47
C VAL A 739 2.12 17.36 -19.37
N ASN A 740 1.24 16.46 -19.80
CA ASN A 740 0.46 15.60 -18.93
C ASN A 740 1.27 14.35 -18.58
N ILE A 741 1.75 14.28 -17.34
CA ILE A 741 2.60 13.18 -16.86
C ILE A 741 1.80 12.06 -16.19
N GLY A 742 0.47 12.09 -16.28
CA GLY A 742 -0.39 10.99 -15.83
C GLY A 742 -0.76 11.04 -14.35
N ILE A 743 -0.90 9.87 -13.74
CA ILE A 743 -1.43 9.65 -12.39
C ILE A 743 -0.43 9.06 -11.42
N LYS A 744 -0.71 9.11 -10.11
CA LYS A 744 0.19 8.65 -9.03
C LYS A 744 1.59 9.27 -9.10
N GLN A 745 1.72 10.52 -9.51
CA GLN A 745 3.03 11.15 -9.74
C GLN A 745 3.64 11.67 -8.44
N THR A 746 4.91 11.36 -8.22
CA THR A 746 5.70 11.90 -7.11
C THR A 746 6.06 13.36 -7.37
N ILE A 747 6.41 14.10 -6.32
CA ILE A 747 6.86 15.49 -6.49
C ILE A 747 8.16 15.58 -7.29
N ASN A 748 9.03 14.55 -7.21
CA ASN A 748 10.23 14.44 -8.03
C ASN A 748 9.90 14.42 -9.53
N GLN A 749 8.98 13.55 -9.94
CA GLN A 749 8.53 13.44 -11.34
C GLN A 749 7.90 14.74 -11.84
N ILE A 750 7.11 15.41 -10.99
CA ILE A 750 6.50 16.71 -11.31
C ILE A 750 7.58 17.78 -11.52
N ILE A 751 8.59 17.86 -10.64
CA ILE A 751 9.69 18.84 -10.73
C ILE A 751 10.57 18.57 -11.96
N GLU A 752 10.87 17.30 -12.24
CA GLU A 752 11.66 16.87 -13.39
C GLU A 752 10.94 17.25 -14.68
N ALA A 753 9.67 16.84 -14.84
CA ALA A 753 8.86 17.20 -15.99
C ALA A 753 8.73 18.72 -16.16
N ALA A 754 8.55 19.47 -15.06
CA ALA A 754 8.48 20.94 -15.10
C ALA A 754 9.81 21.58 -15.54
N THR A 755 10.93 20.99 -15.15
CA THR A 755 12.26 21.45 -15.54
C THR A 755 12.57 21.13 -17.00
N GLU A 756 12.39 19.88 -17.43
CA GLU A 756 12.68 19.43 -18.80
C GLU A 756 11.79 20.12 -19.84
N SER A 757 10.53 20.35 -19.49
CA SER A 757 9.58 21.02 -20.36
C SER A 757 9.66 22.54 -20.34
N ASN A 758 10.50 23.14 -19.48
CA ASN A 758 10.50 24.58 -19.21
C ASN A 758 9.09 25.10 -18.91
N ALA A 759 8.39 24.42 -17.99
CA ALA A 759 7.02 24.75 -17.63
C ALA A 759 6.91 26.19 -17.10
N ASP A 760 5.79 26.85 -17.45
CA ASP A 760 5.40 28.15 -16.93
C ASP A 760 4.58 28.02 -15.64
N ALA A 761 3.85 26.91 -15.48
CA ALA A 761 3.05 26.61 -14.30
C ALA A 761 2.96 25.10 -14.06
N ILE A 762 2.70 24.72 -12.81
CA ILE A 762 2.46 23.33 -12.41
C ILE A 762 1.01 23.18 -11.95
N GLY A 763 0.29 22.25 -12.58
CA GLY A 763 -1.04 21.81 -12.20
C GLY A 763 -1.01 20.50 -11.44
N MET A 764 -1.56 20.49 -10.23
CA MET A 764 -1.76 19.25 -9.48
C MET A 764 -3.25 18.98 -9.29
N SER A 765 -3.66 17.76 -9.61
CA SER A 765 -5.04 17.28 -9.45
C SER A 765 -5.14 16.19 -8.39
N GLY A 766 -6.29 16.12 -7.71
CA GLY A 766 -6.60 15.07 -6.75
C GLY A 766 -8.10 15.01 -6.43
N LEU A 767 -8.65 13.81 -6.34
CA LEU A 767 -10.06 13.58 -6.02
C LEU A 767 -10.27 13.20 -4.56
N LEU A 768 -9.29 12.56 -3.91
CA LEU A 768 -9.44 12.03 -2.56
C LEU A 768 -9.09 13.08 -1.49
N VAL A 769 -9.66 12.92 -0.29
CA VAL A 769 -9.30 13.75 0.87
C VAL A 769 -7.81 13.60 1.20
N LYS A 770 -7.25 12.39 1.10
CA LYS A 770 -5.80 12.17 1.27
C LYS A 770 -4.95 12.93 0.26
N SER A 771 -5.44 13.15 -0.96
CA SER A 771 -4.74 13.91 -1.99
C SER A 771 -4.50 15.37 -1.57
N THR A 772 -5.37 15.94 -0.74
CA THR A 772 -5.17 17.29 -0.19
C THR A 772 -3.94 17.36 0.72
N VAL A 773 -3.69 16.31 1.50
CA VAL A 773 -2.50 16.18 2.35
C VAL A 773 -1.26 16.00 1.49
N ILE A 774 -1.32 15.16 0.45
CA ILE A 774 -0.19 14.98 -0.48
C ILE A 774 0.15 16.30 -1.21
N MET A 775 -0.85 17.08 -1.63
CA MET A 775 -0.60 18.40 -2.24
C MET A 775 0.09 19.35 -1.26
N LYS A 776 -0.31 19.35 0.02
CA LYS A 776 0.39 20.11 1.07
C LYS A 776 1.84 19.66 1.22
N GLU A 777 2.08 18.35 1.29
CA GLU A 777 3.42 17.77 1.38
C GLU A 777 4.29 18.13 0.17
N ASN A 778 3.72 18.14 -1.04
CA ASN A 778 4.40 18.55 -2.26
C ASN A 778 4.83 20.02 -2.21
N LEU A 779 3.96 20.91 -1.71
CA LEU A 779 4.30 22.32 -1.52
C LEU A 779 5.43 22.49 -0.49
N GLN A 780 5.37 21.75 0.63
CA GLN A 780 6.43 21.76 1.64
C GLN A 780 7.75 21.24 1.07
N GLU A 781 7.72 20.20 0.23
CA GLU A 781 8.91 19.69 -0.44
C GLU A 781 9.50 20.73 -1.39
N LEU A 782 8.68 21.40 -2.21
CA LEU A 782 9.13 22.49 -3.08
C LEU A 782 9.82 23.60 -2.28
N THR A 783 9.25 24.00 -1.14
CA THR A 783 9.86 24.99 -0.24
C THR A 783 11.17 24.47 0.36
N SER A 784 11.23 23.23 0.83
CA SER A 784 12.44 22.64 1.40
C SER A 784 13.61 22.61 0.40
N ARG A 785 13.31 22.52 -0.90
CA ARG A 785 14.28 22.55 -2.00
C ARG A 785 14.58 23.95 -2.54
N GLY A 786 13.93 24.99 -1.99
CA GLY A 786 14.05 26.38 -2.49
C GLY A 786 13.48 26.59 -3.88
N LEU A 787 12.48 25.78 -4.28
CA LEU A 787 11.80 25.85 -5.57
C LEU A 787 10.44 26.56 -5.51
N ASP A 788 10.05 27.07 -4.35
CA ASP A 788 8.75 27.70 -4.10
C ASP A 788 8.49 28.92 -4.99
N GLN A 789 9.53 29.68 -5.35
CA GLN A 789 9.41 30.86 -6.23
C GLN A 789 9.53 30.52 -7.74
N ARG A 790 9.80 29.27 -8.10
CA ARG A 790 10.16 28.91 -9.49
C ARG A 790 8.95 28.80 -10.41
N TRP A 791 7.84 28.26 -9.91
CA TRP A 791 6.63 28.03 -10.68
C TRP A 791 5.37 28.39 -9.87
N PRO A 792 4.42 29.13 -10.46
CA PRO A 792 3.06 29.20 -9.92
C PRO A 792 2.40 27.83 -9.93
N ILE A 793 1.71 27.51 -8.85
CA ILE A 793 1.02 26.24 -8.63
C ILE A 793 -0.49 26.43 -8.75
N VAL A 794 -1.13 25.62 -9.60
CA VAL A 794 -2.60 25.57 -9.73
C VAL A 794 -3.08 24.23 -9.18
N LEU A 795 -3.87 24.28 -8.10
CA LEU A 795 -4.46 23.10 -7.48
C LEU A 795 -5.94 22.98 -7.85
N GLY A 796 -6.34 21.77 -8.24
CA GLY A 796 -7.74 21.48 -8.58
C GLY A 796 -8.15 20.07 -8.21
N GLY A 797 -9.46 19.84 -8.09
CA GLY A 797 -10.01 18.51 -7.81
C GLY A 797 -11.09 18.50 -6.73
N ALA A 798 -11.89 17.44 -6.73
CA ALA A 798 -13.20 17.42 -6.04
C ALA A 798 -13.11 17.54 -4.51
N ALA A 799 -12.04 17.03 -3.89
CA ALA A 799 -11.85 17.12 -2.44
C ALA A 799 -11.31 18.50 -1.98
N LEU A 800 -10.83 19.34 -2.90
CA LEU A 800 -10.29 20.64 -2.55
C LEU A 800 -11.42 21.67 -2.40
N THR A 801 -11.26 22.57 -1.44
CA THR A 801 -12.06 23.78 -1.36
C THR A 801 -11.18 24.98 -1.66
N ARG A 802 -11.79 26.04 -2.20
CA ARG A 802 -11.06 27.29 -2.43
C ARG A 802 -10.40 27.81 -1.17
N ALA A 803 -11.10 27.76 -0.04
CA ALA A 803 -10.59 28.24 1.24
C ALA A 803 -9.34 27.46 1.67
N TYR A 804 -9.35 26.13 1.55
CA TYR A 804 -8.17 25.33 1.90
C TYR A 804 -6.93 25.71 1.09
N VAL A 805 -7.09 25.89 -0.23
CA VAL A 805 -5.96 26.23 -1.11
C VAL A 805 -5.51 27.68 -0.94
N GLU A 806 -6.45 28.64 -1.02
CA GLU A 806 -6.14 30.07 -1.03
C GLU A 806 -5.87 30.65 0.37
N GLN A 807 -6.07 29.88 1.44
CA GLN A 807 -5.76 30.29 2.82
C GLN A 807 -4.75 29.36 3.48
N ASP A 808 -5.08 28.08 3.69
CA ASP A 808 -4.22 27.17 4.46
C ASP A 808 -2.94 26.85 3.68
N LEU A 809 -3.04 26.41 2.43
CA LEU A 809 -1.87 26.08 1.61
C LEU A 809 -1.07 27.31 1.20
N ALA A 810 -1.76 28.39 0.83
CA ALA A 810 -1.11 29.67 0.53
C ALA A 810 -0.34 30.26 1.72
N SER A 811 -0.79 30.03 2.96
CA SER A 811 -0.05 30.48 4.15
C SER A 811 1.25 29.69 4.41
N LEU A 812 1.34 28.46 3.89
CA LEU A 812 2.47 27.56 4.09
C LEU A 812 3.48 27.58 2.95
N PHE A 813 3.05 28.01 1.76
CA PHE A 813 3.86 28.05 0.56
C PHE A 813 4.24 29.50 0.23
N PRO A 814 5.52 29.91 0.35
CA PRO A 814 5.92 31.30 0.10
C PRO A 814 5.75 31.75 -1.37
N GLY A 815 5.60 30.81 -2.29
CA GLY A 815 5.33 31.07 -3.70
C GLY A 815 3.86 31.29 -4.05
N GLU A 816 3.54 31.31 -5.34
CA GLU A 816 2.17 31.49 -5.81
C GLU A 816 1.42 30.16 -5.89
N VAL A 817 0.32 30.02 -5.13
CA VAL A 817 -0.63 28.90 -5.27
C VAL A 817 -2.05 29.41 -5.49
N ARG A 818 -2.80 28.80 -6.42
CA ARG A 818 -4.19 29.18 -6.76
C ARG A 818 -5.10 27.96 -6.91
N TYR A 819 -6.38 28.14 -6.58
CA TYR A 819 -7.41 27.12 -6.74
C TYR A 819 -8.13 27.27 -8.08
N ALA A 820 -8.23 26.17 -8.82
CA ALA A 820 -9.10 26.05 -9.99
C ALA A 820 -10.27 25.11 -9.66
N ARG A 821 -11.51 25.63 -9.67
CA ARG A 821 -12.69 24.81 -9.42
C ARG A 821 -13.05 23.89 -10.59
N ASP A 822 -12.71 24.32 -11.81
CA ASP A 822 -13.03 23.68 -13.08
C ASP A 822 -11.96 24.04 -14.13
N ALA A 823 -12.04 23.40 -15.30
CA ALA A 823 -11.06 23.60 -16.38
C ALA A 823 -11.06 25.03 -16.95
N PHE A 824 -12.20 25.74 -16.92
CA PHE A 824 -12.28 27.13 -17.39
C PHE A 824 -11.60 28.10 -16.42
N GLU A 825 -11.75 27.88 -15.13
CA GLU A 825 -11.00 28.65 -14.14
C GLU A 825 -9.50 28.37 -14.25
N GLY A 826 -9.11 27.12 -14.50
CA GLY A 826 -7.72 26.76 -14.82
C GLY A 826 -7.18 27.53 -16.03
N LEU A 827 -7.95 27.57 -17.13
CA LEU A 827 -7.60 28.35 -18.33
C LEU A 827 -7.44 29.85 -18.04
N ARG A 828 -8.37 30.46 -17.29
CA ARG A 828 -8.29 31.89 -16.91
C ARG A 828 -7.08 32.18 -16.03
N LEU A 829 -6.75 31.29 -15.10
CA LEU A 829 -5.55 31.40 -14.27
C LEU A 829 -4.30 31.33 -15.14
N MET A 830 -4.24 30.38 -16.08
CA MET A 830 -3.11 30.26 -17.02
C MET A 830 -2.95 31.51 -17.90
N ASP A 831 -4.06 32.04 -18.44
CA ASP A 831 -4.06 33.31 -19.19
C ASP A 831 -3.47 34.46 -18.36
N THR A 832 -3.83 34.52 -17.08
CA THR A 832 -3.34 35.55 -16.15
C THR A 832 -1.86 35.36 -15.80
N ILE A 833 -1.43 34.12 -15.53
CA ILE A 833 -0.02 33.77 -15.27
C ILE A 833 0.86 34.18 -16.45
N MET A 834 0.42 33.87 -17.68
CA MET A 834 1.17 34.23 -18.87
C MET A 834 1.16 35.73 -19.16
N ALA A 835 0.06 36.43 -18.87
CA ALA A 835 0.02 37.89 -18.96
C ALA A 835 1.02 38.55 -18.00
N ILE A 836 1.12 38.07 -16.76
CA ILE A 836 2.11 38.52 -15.77
C ILE A 836 3.53 38.24 -16.27
N LYS A 837 3.81 37.03 -16.76
CA LYS A 837 5.12 36.66 -17.29
C LYS A 837 5.54 37.52 -18.49
N ARG A 838 4.59 37.93 -19.34
CA ARG A 838 4.83 38.84 -20.47
C ARG A 838 4.97 40.31 -20.07
N GLY A 839 4.70 40.66 -18.81
CA GLY A 839 4.78 42.03 -18.31
C GLY A 839 3.65 42.94 -18.79
N GLU A 840 2.46 42.38 -19.04
CA GLU A 840 1.29 43.15 -19.47
C GLU A 840 0.82 44.10 -18.34
N GLU A 841 0.63 45.38 -18.67
CA GLU A 841 0.22 46.40 -17.69
C GLU A 841 -1.14 46.06 -17.05
N GLY A 842 -1.16 45.93 -15.73
CA GLY A 842 -2.37 45.62 -14.95
C GLY A 842 -2.68 44.14 -14.78
N ALA A 843 -1.87 43.23 -15.33
CA ALA A 843 -2.02 41.79 -15.09
C ALA A 843 -1.66 41.45 -13.63
N GLN A 844 -2.64 40.99 -12.86
CA GLN A 844 -2.45 40.50 -11.50
C GLN A 844 -3.31 39.27 -11.28
N LEU A 845 -2.76 38.29 -10.55
CA LEU A 845 -3.54 37.13 -10.14
C LEU A 845 -4.72 37.58 -9.27
N PRO A 846 -5.88 36.89 -9.35
CA PRO A 846 -6.99 37.17 -8.47
C PRO A 846 -6.54 37.17 -7.00
N PRO A 847 -7.03 38.11 -6.17
CA PRO A 847 -6.70 38.13 -4.75
C PRO A 847 -7.22 36.86 -4.10
N LEU A 848 -6.43 36.33 -3.16
CA LEU A 848 -6.79 35.15 -2.38
C LEU A 848 -8.10 35.42 -1.64
N ARG A 849 -9.09 34.53 -1.80
CA ARG A 849 -10.37 34.67 -1.11
C ARG A 849 -10.27 34.10 0.29
N GLU A 850 -10.31 34.98 1.28
CA GLU A 850 -10.43 34.60 2.67
C GLU A 850 -11.78 33.93 2.95
N ARG A 851 -11.78 32.94 3.84
CA ARG A 851 -13.00 32.30 4.32
C ARG A 851 -13.89 33.35 5.00
N ARG A 852 -15.01 33.70 4.36
CA ARG A 852 -16.09 34.48 4.99
C ARG A 852 -16.86 33.61 6.00
N VAL A 853 -16.20 33.19 7.08
CA VAL A 853 -16.93 32.83 8.29
C VAL A 853 -17.31 34.15 8.94
N ARG A 854 -18.58 34.32 9.32
CA ARG A 854 -18.94 35.36 10.28
C ARG A 854 -18.05 35.10 11.49
N ALA A 855 -17.07 35.97 11.74
CA ALA A 855 -16.17 35.79 12.86
C ALA A 855 -17.03 35.65 14.11
N VAL A 856 -17.13 34.44 14.65
CA VAL A 856 -17.30 34.32 16.09
C VAL A 856 -15.95 34.77 16.59
N VAL A 857 -15.88 36.03 17.00
CA VAL A 857 -14.71 36.58 17.69
C VAL A 857 -14.51 35.66 18.90
N ARG A 858 -13.60 34.69 18.78
CA ARG A 858 -12.89 34.21 19.96
C ARG A 858 -11.83 35.25 20.18
N ASP A 859 -12.11 36.12 21.12
CA ASP A 859 -11.17 37.10 21.63
C ASP A 859 -9.91 36.34 22.07
N THR A 860 -8.81 36.49 21.34
CA THR A 860 -7.51 35.91 21.69
C THR A 860 -6.66 36.85 22.52
N ASP A 861 -7.22 37.99 22.98
CA ASP A 861 -6.67 38.74 24.10
C ASP A 861 -7.29 38.27 25.42
N LEU A 862 -6.92 37.07 25.86
CA LEU A 862 -6.92 36.78 27.30
C LEU A 862 -5.54 37.07 27.85
N SER A 863 -5.20 38.37 27.87
CA SER A 863 -4.25 38.92 28.84
C SER A 863 -4.92 39.78 29.91
N GLU A 864 -6.25 40.00 29.84
CA GLU A 864 -7.04 40.50 30.97
C GLU A 864 -7.94 39.40 31.51
N ILE A 865 -7.74 39.07 32.79
CA ILE A 865 -8.64 38.19 33.54
C ILE A 865 -9.99 38.89 33.61
N ASP A 866 -10.99 38.37 32.90
CA ASP A 866 -12.37 38.81 33.05
C ASP A 866 -12.83 38.45 34.48
N THR A 867 -12.94 39.48 35.32
CA THR A 867 -13.44 39.38 36.70
C THR A 867 -14.94 39.64 36.78
N THR A 868 -15.59 39.85 35.63
CA THR A 868 -17.02 40.11 35.55
C THR A 868 -17.78 38.80 35.64
N ARG A 869 -18.64 38.69 36.65
CA ARG A 869 -19.46 37.50 36.86
C ARG A 869 -20.52 37.41 35.76
N SER A 870 -20.56 36.27 35.06
CA SER A 870 -21.54 36.00 33.99
C SER A 870 -22.98 36.18 34.47
N ASP A 871 -23.81 36.72 33.57
CA ASP A 871 -25.24 36.97 33.68
C ASP A 871 -26.11 35.74 33.34
N VAL A 872 -25.47 34.59 33.10
CA VAL A 872 -26.14 33.29 32.97
C VAL A 872 -26.85 32.95 34.28
N ASP A 873 -28.12 32.56 34.15
CA ASP A 873 -28.95 32.15 35.28
C ASP A 873 -28.25 31.06 36.10
N GLN A 874 -28.12 31.27 37.41
CA GLN A 874 -27.45 30.34 38.32
C GLN A 874 -28.44 29.40 38.99
N GLU A 875 -29.74 29.60 38.76
CA GLU A 875 -30.82 28.77 39.27
C GLU A 875 -31.38 27.84 38.16
N VAL A 876 -30.50 27.35 37.28
CA VAL A 876 -30.88 26.29 36.35
C VAL A 876 -30.95 24.99 37.16
N ASP A 877 -32.11 24.32 37.09
CA ASP A 877 -32.33 23.02 37.73
C ASP A 877 -31.43 21.97 37.06
N ILE A 878 -30.28 21.69 37.66
CA ILE A 878 -29.31 20.73 37.14
C ILE A 878 -29.88 19.33 37.44
N PRO A 879 -30.22 18.53 36.41
CA PRO A 879 -30.75 17.20 36.65
C PRO A 879 -29.71 16.33 37.36
N GLU A 880 -30.05 15.82 38.54
CA GLU A 880 -29.18 14.87 39.25
C GLU A 880 -29.15 13.54 38.48
N PRO A 881 -27.97 13.04 38.10
CA PRO A 881 -27.86 11.73 37.49
C PRO A 881 -28.32 10.68 38.50
N PRO A 882 -28.99 9.59 38.04
CA PRO A 882 -29.56 8.58 38.93
C PRO A 882 -28.51 7.86 39.80
N PHE A 883 -27.23 7.97 39.47
CA PHE A 883 -26.13 7.66 40.38
C PHE A 883 -24.85 8.39 39.98
N TRP A 884 -23.90 8.47 40.91
CA TRP A 884 -22.54 8.97 40.68
C TRP A 884 -21.53 7.82 40.88
N GLY A 885 -20.54 7.71 40.00
CA GLY A 885 -19.49 6.68 40.04
C GLY A 885 -19.71 5.53 39.06
N SER A 886 -19.10 4.37 39.29
CA SER A 886 -19.28 3.15 38.48
C SER A 886 -20.10 2.12 39.26
N ARG A 887 -21.14 1.54 38.65
CA ARG A 887 -22.00 0.53 39.27
C ARG A 887 -22.16 -0.66 38.34
N ILE A 888 -21.87 -1.86 38.84
CA ILE A 888 -22.17 -3.11 38.14
C ILE A 888 -23.68 -3.38 38.27
N VAL A 889 -24.39 -3.42 37.15
CA VAL A 889 -25.79 -3.83 37.11
C VAL A 889 -25.83 -5.32 36.79
N LYS A 890 -26.30 -6.14 37.74
CA LYS A 890 -26.55 -7.57 37.52
C LYS A 890 -28.04 -7.79 37.35
N GLY A 891 -28.40 -8.51 36.28
CA GLY A 891 -29.78 -8.83 35.95
C GLY A 891 -30.54 -7.59 35.47
N ILE A 892 -30.41 -7.28 34.18
CA ILE A 892 -31.44 -6.52 33.47
C ILE A 892 -32.13 -7.54 32.54
N PRO A 893 -33.48 -7.57 32.48
CA PRO A 893 -34.24 -8.59 31.76
C PRO A 893 -33.89 -8.74 30.28
#